data_AF-A0AAR2L2D7-F1
#
_entry.id   AF-A0AAR2L2D7-F1
#
_cell.length_a   1.000
_cell.length_b   1.000
_cell.length_c   1.000
_cell.angle_alpha   90.00
_cell.angle_beta   90.00
_cell.angle_gamma   90.00
#
_symmetry.space_group_name_H-M   'P 1'
#
loop_
_entity.id
_entity.type
_entity.pdbx_description
1 polymer ?
#
loop_
_entity_poly.entity_id
_entity_poly.type
_entity_poly.pdbx_seq_one_letter_code
_entity_poly.pdbx_strand_id
1 'polypeptide(L)'
;PSLRCSALFFSRSSLLLFHLCPVRLFSSLALPSFCSISALFGSFLLSLFPPAVLSLCCSAAWRVPGHYIVVLRSGTHENQVARTMRALRAKAARRGYLTEITRTYSGAVRGFLVKMSSDVLHMALKLPHVDYIEEDSTVFVQGLPWNLERIIQTKNQSGKYTPPNDGAQVGLYLMDTSVQTSHREIEGRVMVTDFNSVPEEDGVRVHRQTNQCDSHGTHTAGVVSGRDSGVARGVSVNSVRVLNCQGKGTVSGVLAGLEYIRASLQVQPISPVIILLPFAGGFSRTLNTACREMVRSGAVLIAAAGNYQDDACLYSPASEPEVITVGATNAADQPLSAGTTGTNVGRCVDLFAPGDDIISASSDCPTCFTTKSGTSQAAALVAGIAAVLLNANPKASPADVLQLLRHHSVQQVMNPDSLPAEHRLTTPNVVAALPKTTAPSGNPLLCRSVWSEKSGVAISDTVVAHCRQGEEMFSCSSYSPNGARAGERIEVRDGQKHCVAHNGIGGEGVYAIARCCTGNNVQCQAHASPQTGMDAECPSPEHQLTGCSSHFESGGVADPMRPLHGNRKACPARTRMTSYASCCHALSLECRLNEHYPSGFTEQAEVSCEDSWTLTGCNSVSQGFITHGAYARGNTCVVRASGEDRGAAAIAICCRYRPLEQASSKHSHDQGNQ
;
A
#
# COMPACT_ATOMS: atom_id res chain seq x y z
N PRO A 1 29.17 -84.05 -17.40
CA PRO A 1 27.97 -84.44 -18.17
C PRO A 1 26.70 -84.19 -17.35
N SER A 2 25.65 -83.71 -18.02
CA SER A 2 24.30 -83.38 -17.52
C SER A 2 24.16 -82.21 -16.51
N LEU A 3 24.22 -81.03 -17.13
CA LEU A 3 23.68 -79.70 -16.83
C LEU A 3 22.55 -79.52 -15.77
N ARG A 4 22.79 -78.45 -15.00
CA ARG A 4 21.91 -77.50 -14.25
C ARG A 4 21.32 -77.97 -12.91
N CYS A 5 22.13 -77.77 -11.87
CA CYS A 5 21.71 -77.71 -10.47
C CYS A 5 21.02 -76.38 -10.11
N SER A 6 20.00 -76.54 -9.28
CA SER A 6 19.20 -75.55 -8.57
C SER A 6 19.93 -74.96 -7.35
N ALA A 7 19.51 -73.74 -6.96
CA ALA A 7 19.05 -73.35 -5.61
C ALA A 7 19.68 -72.05 -5.04
N LEU A 8 18.79 -71.09 -4.79
CA LEU A 8 18.76 -70.07 -3.73
C LEU A 8 19.93 -69.06 -3.60
N PHE A 9 19.64 -67.76 -3.74
CA PHE A 9 19.78 -66.71 -2.70
C PHE A 9 19.55 -65.28 -3.26
N PHE A 10 18.71 -64.51 -2.54
CA PHE A 10 18.51 -63.05 -2.42
C PHE A 10 19.07 -62.00 -3.44
N SER A 11 18.18 -61.06 -3.82
CA SER A 11 18.41 -59.60 -4.04
C SER A 11 17.00 -58.95 -4.14
N ARG A 12 16.48 -58.03 -3.30
CA ARG A 12 16.94 -56.83 -2.54
C ARG A 12 17.69 -55.80 -3.40
N SER A 13 17.44 -54.49 -3.37
CA SER A 13 16.37 -53.60 -2.86
C SER A 13 16.89 -52.16 -3.08
N SER A 14 15.98 -51.19 -3.05
CA SER A 14 16.20 -49.75 -2.81
C SER A 14 17.29 -49.41 -1.77
N LEU A 15 17.94 -48.25 -1.91
CA LEU A 15 18.04 -47.13 -0.95
C LEU A 15 19.03 -46.08 -1.53
N LEU A 16 18.75 -44.77 -1.59
CA LEU A 16 18.56 -43.76 -0.52
C LEU A 16 19.87 -43.40 0.23
N LEU A 17 20.04 -42.09 0.41
CA LEU A 17 20.85 -41.35 1.37
C LEU A 17 22.27 -40.86 1.00
N PHE A 18 22.33 -39.54 0.89
CA PHE A 18 23.14 -38.60 1.69
C PHE A 18 24.68 -38.67 1.68
N HIS A 19 25.20 -37.45 1.66
CA HIS A 19 26.25 -36.90 2.51
C HIS A 19 27.64 -36.66 1.91
N LEU A 20 28.04 -35.40 2.12
CA LEU A 20 29.37 -34.90 2.50
C LEU A 20 30.27 -34.40 1.37
N CYS A 21 30.18 -33.07 1.23
CA CYS A 21 31.30 -32.17 1.03
C CYS A 21 32.53 -32.59 1.86
N PRO A 22 33.73 -32.46 1.28
CA PRO A 22 34.82 -31.84 2.01
C PRO A 22 35.33 -30.59 1.29
N VAL A 23 35.55 -29.59 2.13
CA VAL A 23 36.16 -28.30 1.87
C VAL A 23 37.66 -28.49 1.59
N ARG A 24 38.23 -27.85 0.56
CA ARG A 24 39.30 -26.82 0.68
C ARG A 24 39.98 -26.49 -0.67
N LEU A 25 39.96 -25.17 -0.96
CA LEU A 25 40.99 -24.31 -1.57
C LEU A 25 41.83 -24.85 -2.75
N PHE A 26 41.74 -24.22 -3.93
CA PHE A 26 42.59 -23.09 -4.34
C PHE A 26 42.19 -22.57 -5.74
N SER A 27 42.25 -21.26 -5.88
CA SER A 27 42.35 -20.39 -7.07
C SER A 27 42.69 -20.98 -8.44
N SER A 28 42.03 -20.45 -9.48
CA SER A 28 42.66 -19.72 -10.62
C SER A 28 41.96 -19.99 -11.97
N LEU A 29 41.56 -18.90 -12.62
CA LEU A 29 41.50 -18.63 -14.07
C LEU A 29 41.49 -19.83 -15.04
N ALA A 30 40.43 -19.98 -15.82
CA ALA A 30 40.49 -20.24 -17.27
C ALA A 30 39.08 -20.22 -17.92
N LEU A 31 38.97 -19.53 -19.06
CA LEU A 31 37.86 -19.60 -20.01
C LEU A 31 37.66 -21.02 -20.57
N PRO A 32 36.46 -21.44 -21.01
CA PRO A 32 36.32 -22.57 -21.91
C PRO A 32 36.17 -22.11 -23.38
N SER A 33 37.25 -22.35 -24.10
CA SER A 33 37.41 -22.86 -25.47
C SER A 33 36.19 -23.07 -26.38
N PHE A 34 36.36 -22.52 -27.58
CA PHE A 34 35.73 -22.96 -28.83
C PHE A 34 36.05 -24.43 -29.15
N CYS A 35 35.04 -25.18 -29.58
CA CYS A 35 35.20 -26.51 -30.14
C CYS A 35 35.13 -26.41 -31.68
N SER A 36 36.26 -26.57 -32.35
CA SER A 36 36.37 -26.69 -33.81
C SER A 36 36.52 -28.16 -34.19
N ILE A 37 35.70 -28.64 -35.13
CA ILE A 37 35.94 -29.87 -35.87
C ILE A 37 36.00 -29.49 -37.35
N SER A 38 37.15 -29.76 -37.98
CA SER A 38 37.40 -29.59 -39.42
C SER A 38 37.78 -30.92 -40.04
N ALA A 39 37.07 -31.34 -41.11
CA ALA A 39 37.46 -32.25 -42.19
C ALA A 39 36.20 -32.46 -43.09
N LEU A 40 36.18 -32.47 -44.42
CA LEU A 40 37.16 -32.50 -45.51
C LEU A 40 36.49 -31.99 -46.81
N PHE A 41 37.31 -31.72 -47.83
CA PHE A 41 37.13 -30.93 -49.06
C PHE A 41 35.97 -31.28 -50.02
N GLY A 42 35.41 -30.23 -50.64
CA GLY A 42 34.64 -30.26 -51.89
C GLY A 42 34.53 -28.86 -52.48
N SER A 43 35.24 -28.61 -53.58
CA SER A 43 35.37 -27.30 -54.24
C SER A 43 34.04 -26.75 -54.76
N PHE A 44 33.51 -25.74 -54.09
CA PHE A 44 32.54 -24.79 -54.63
C PHE A 44 32.98 -23.40 -54.20
N LEU A 45 33.05 -22.45 -55.14
CA LEU A 45 33.22 -21.03 -54.87
C LEU A 45 32.04 -20.55 -54.02
N LEU A 46 32.17 -20.70 -52.70
CA LEU A 46 31.22 -20.26 -51.69
C LEU A 46 31.69 -18.93 -51.11
N SER A 47 30.72 -18.04 -50.90
CA SER A 47 30.91 -16.69 -50.39
C SER A 47 31.95 -16.63 -49.26
N LEU A 48 32.89 -15.69 -49.37
CA LEU A 48 33.97 -15.39 -48.41
C LEU A 48 33.50 -14.97 -47.00
N PHE A 49 32.23 -15.19 -46.65
CA PHE A 49 31.65 -14.76 -45.40
C PHE A 49 30.72 -15.84 -44.82
N PRO A 50 30.73 -16.03 -43.49
CA PRO A 50 29.83 -16.97 -42.83
C PRO A 50 28.36 -16.62 -43.09
N PRO A 51 27.45 -17.61 -43.12
CA PRO A 51 26.02 -17.37 -43.26
C PRO A 51 25.52 -16.60 -42.04
N ALA A 52 24.59 -15.66 -42.26
CA ALA A 52 24.02 -14.91 -41.15
C ALA A 52 23.23 -15.84 -40.21
N VAL A 53 23.36 -15.60 -38.90
CA VAL A 53 22.74 -16.40 -37.85
C VAL A 53 21.63 -15.61 -37.16
N LEU A 54 20.60 -16.31 -36.69
CA LEU A 54 19.60 -15.74 -35.78
C LEU A 54 20.08 -15.89 -34.33
N SER A 55 20.22 -14.77 -33.64
CA SER A 55 20.50 -14.70 -32.21
C SER A 55 19.19 -14.52 -31.44
N LEU A 56 19.01 -15.31 -30.37
CA LEU A 56 17.85 -15.26 -29.50
C LEU A 56 18.32 -15.15 -28.05
N CYS A 57 17.60 -14.39 -27.22
CA CYS A 57 17.86 -14.36 -25.79
C CYS A 57 17.70 -15.78 -25.19
N CYS A 58 18.64 -16.23 -24.35
CA CYS A 58 18.55 -17.55 -23.70
C CYS A 58 17.29 -17.68 -22.81
N SER A 59 16.85 -16.56 -22.22
CA SER A 59 15.62 -16.49 -21.45
C SER A 59 14.44 -16.22 -22.37
N ALA A 60 13.57 -17.22 -22.57
CA ALA A 60 12.36 -17.06 -23.37
C ALA A 60 11.45 -15.93 -22.84
N ALA A 61 11.48 -15.70 -21.52
CA ALA A 61 10.72 -14.68 -20.81
C ALA A 61 11.13 -13.23 -21.15
N TRP A 62 12.34 -13.03 -21.68
CA TRP A 62 12.90 -11.71 -21.96
C TRP A 62 12.91 -11.37 -23.45
N ARG A 63 12.37 -12.28 -24.28
CA ARG A 63 12.27 -12.07 -25.72
C ARG A 63 11.12 -11.10 -26.04
N VAL A 64 11.26 -10.35 -27.12
CA VAL A 64 10.21 -9.50 -27.71
C VAL A 64 9.92 -10.02 -29.12
N PRO A 65 9.10 -11.09 -29.26
CA PRO A 65 8.83 -11.70 -30.56
C PRO A 65 8.26 -10.71 -31.56
N GLY A 66 8.65 -10.88 -32.83
CA GLY A 66 8.20 -10.01 -33.93
C GLY A 66 8.97 -8.70 -34.08
N HIS A 67 9.90 -8.40 -33.18
CA HIS A 67 10.83 -7.28 -33.29
C HIS A 67 12.25 -7.82 -33.48
N TYR A 68 12.92 -7.37 -34.53
CA TYR A 68 14.23 -7.90 -34.92
C TYR A 68 15.20 -6.77 -35.22
N ILE A 69 16.39 -6.85 -34.62
CA ILE A 69 17.52 -5.99 -34.91
C ILE A 69 18.31 -6.67 -36.04
N VAL A 70 18.25 -6.10 -37.24
CA VAL A 70 19.04 -6.58 -38.39
C VAL A 70 20.38 -5.87 -38.38
N VAL A 71 21.43 -6.60 -38.02
CA VAL A 71 22.81 -6.07 -37.97
C VAL A 71 23.51 -6.38 -39.29
N LEU A 72 24.14 -5.36 -39.86
CA LEU A 72 24.85 -5.42 -41.12
C LEU A 72 26.36 -5.42 -40.88
N ARG A 73 27.09 -6.06 -41.79
CA ARG A 73 28.55 -6.22 -41.70
C ARG A 73 29.28 -4.89 -41.58
N SER A 74 30.42 -4.91 -40.90
CA SER A 74 31.34 -3.78 -40.82
C SER A 74 31.73 -3.28 -42.23
N GLY A 75 31.72 -1.96 -42.43
CA GLY A 75 31.95 -1.33 -43.74
C GLY A 75 30.71 -1.13 -44.62
N THR A 76 29.51 -1.50 -44.17
CA THR A 76 28.27 -1.24 -44.93
C THR A 76 27.93 0.26 -44.98
N HIS A 77 27.83 0.85 -46.16
CA HIS A 77 27.50 2.27 -46.36
C HIS A 77 25.99 2.53 -46.27
N GLU A 78 25.58 3.77 -45.97
CA GLU A 78 24.15 4.13 -45.81
C GLU A 78 23.28 3.76 -47.02
N ASN A 79 23.83 3.93 -48.23
CA ASN A 79 23.16 3.55 -49.47
C ASN A 79 22.94 2.03 -49.60
N GLN A 80 23.75 1.21 -48.95
CA GLN A 80 23.60 -0.24 -48.86
C GLN A 80 22.57 -0.60 -47.79
N VAL A 81 22.57 0.08 -46.64
CA VAL A 81 21.51 -0.08 -45.61
C VAL A 81 20.13 0.19 -46.21
N ALA A 82 19.96 1.30 -46.93
CA ALA A 82 18.71 1.66 -47.59
C ALA A 82 18.29 0.67 -48.69
N ARG A 83 19.24 0.02 -49.35
CA ARG A 83 18.97 -1.05 -50.33
C ARG A 83 18.54 -2.33 -49.65
N THR A 84 19.18 -2.72 -48.54
CA THR A 84 18.81 -3.90 -47.76
C THR A 84 17.41 -3.75 -47.14
N MET A 85 17.07 -2.58 -46.58
CA MET A 85 15.71 -2.30 -46.08
C MET A 85 14.64 -2.42 -47.18
N ARG A 86 14.90 -1.86 -48.37
CA ARG A 86 14.00 -1.97 -49.52
C ARG A 86 13.85 -3.41 -50.00
N ALA A 87 14.95 -4.16 -50.06
CA ALA A 87 14.94 -5.56 -50.44
C ALA A 87 14.15 -6.43 -49.44
N LEU A 88 14.31 -6.18 -48.13
CA LEU A 88 13.54 -6.86 -47.09
C LEU A 88 12.03 -6.61 -47.27
N ARG A 89 11.62 -5.34 -47.36
CA ARG A 89 10.21 -4.95 -47.57
C ARG A 89 9.62 -5.59 -48.82
N ALA A 90 10.32 -5.49 -49.95
CA ALA A 90 9.84 -6.04 -51.22
C ALA A 90 9.72 -7.57 -51.19
N LYS A 91 10.70 -8.28 -50.61
CA LYS A 91 10.67 -9.75 -50.53
C LYS A 91 9.62 -10.26 -49.54
N ALA A 92 9.42 -9.57 -48.42
CA ALA A 92 8.37 -9.91 -47.45
C ALA A 92 6.97 -9.67 -48.02
N ALA A 93 6.76 -8.52 -48.69
CA ALA A 93 5.49 -8.21 -49.35
C ALA A 93 5.11 -9.21 -50.44
N ARG A 94 6.09 -9.69 -51.24
CA ARG A 94 5.86 -10.78 -52.21
C ARG A 94 5.40 -12.09 -51.58
N ARG A 95 5.63 -12.28 -50.28
CA ARG A 95 5.18 -13.44 -49.50
C ARG A 95 3.93 -13.15 -48.69
N GLY A 96 3.32 -11.98 -48.84
CA GLY A 96 2.11 -11.58 -48.12
C GLY A 96 2.35 -11.05 -46.70
N TYR A 97 3.60 -10.76 -46.31
CA TYR A 97 3.93 -10.26 -44.97
C TYR A 97 4.20 -8.76 -44.97
N LEU A 98 3.57 -8.04 -44.05
CA LEU A 98 3.86 -6.64 -43.76
C LEU A 98 5.15 -6.53 -42.93
N THR A 99 5.98 -5.54 -43.25
CA THR A 99 7.17 -5.20 -42.44
C THR A 99 7.27 -3.71 -42.21
N GLU A 100 7.59 -3.33 -40.98
CA GLU A 100 7.72 -1.93 -40.57
C GLU A 100 9.13 -1.69 -40.05
N ILE A 101 9.87 -0.78 -40.69
CA ILE A 101 11.18 -0.36 -40.20
C ILE A 101 10.93 0.76 -39.21
N THR A 102 11.22 0.52 -37.94
CA THR A 102 10.93 1.45 -36.85
C THR A 102 12.13 2.35 -36.54
N ARG A 103 13.36 1.86 -36.75
CA ARG A 103 14.58 2.62 -36.47
C ARG A 103 15.75 2.20 -37.35
N THR A 104 16.68 3.11 -37.62
CA THR A 104 17.96 2.83 -38.29
C THR A 104 19.13 3.15 -37.39
N TYR A 105 20.18 2.32 -37.41
CA TYR A 105 21.40 2.47 -36.63
C TYR A 105 22.58 2.73 -37.56
N SER A 106 23.32 3.82 -37.30
CA SER A 106 24.48 4.23 -38.09
C SER A 106 25.76 4.43 -37.26
N GLY A 107 25.65 4.36 -35.92
CA GLY A 107 26.74 4.59 -34.96
C GLY A 107 27.49 3.31 -34.58
N ALA A 108 27.35 2.90 -33.31
CA ALA A 108 28.06 1.74 -32.74
C ALA A 108 27.79 0.42 -33.49
N VAL A 109 26.59 0.28 -34.05
CA VAL A 109 26.22 -0.81 -34.96
C VAL A 109 25.58 -0.22 -36.20
N ARG A 110 25.78 -0.89 -37.35
CA ARG A 110 25.11 -0.55 -38.61
C ARG A 110 23.97 -1.51 -38.86
N GLY A 111 22.75 -1.00 -39.00
CA GLY A 111 21.59 -1.86 -39.12
C GLY A 111 20.28 -1.12 -39.01
N PHE A 112 19.21 -1.86 -38.74
CA PHE A 112 17.88 -1.30 -38.54
C PHE A 112 17.02 -2.23 -37.68
N LEU A 113 16.08 -1.64 -36.94
CA LEU A 113 15.03 -2.34 -36.21
C LEU A 113 13.83 -2.53 -37.12
N VAL A 114 13.31 -3.75 -37.21
CA VAL A 114 12.16 -4.10 -38.03
C VAL A 114 11.14 -4.90 -37.22
N LYS A 115 9.87 -4.52 -37.35
CA LYS A 115 8.73 -5.33 -36.94
C LYS A 115 8.31 -6.22 -38.11
N MET A 116 8.38 -7.54 -37.95
CA MET A 116 8.04 -8.52 -38.99
C MET A 116 7.68 -9.89 -38.39
N SER A 117 6.98 -10.75 -39.15
CA SER A 117 6.73 -12.14 -38.72
C SER A 117 8.02 -12.96 -38.69
N SER A 118 8.13 -13.92 -37.76
CA SER A 118 9.20 -14.92 -37.74
C SER A 118 9.21 -15.80 -39.01
N ASP A 119 8.09 -15.92 -39.72
CA ASP A 119 7.97 -16.70 -40.96
C ASP A 119 8.86 -16.20 -42.11
N VAL A 120 9.22 -14.91 -42.10
CA VAL A 120 10.09 -14.31 -43.13
C VAL A 120 11.55 -14.20 -42.69
N LEU A 121 11.89 -14.69 -41.50
CA LEU A 121 13.20 -14.51 -40.89
C LEU A 121 14.30 -15.29 -41.62
N HIS A 122 14.02 -16.53 -42.06
CA HIS A 122 14.92 -17.30 -42.91
C HIS A 122 15.24 -16.61 -44.26
N MET A 123 14.33 -15.77 -44.75
CA MET A 123 14.57 -14.97 -45.96
C MET A 123 15.41 -13.73 -45.62
N ALA A 124 15.11 -13.07 -44.50
CA ALA A 124 15.85 -11.90 -44.03
C ALA A 124 17.34 -12.23 -43.76
N LEU A 125 17.65 -13.40 -43.19
CA LEU A 125 19.02 -13.89 -43.00
C LEU A 125 19.81 -14.04 -44.31
N LYS A 126 19.12 -14.18 -45.46
CA LYS A 126 19.76 -14.33 -46.78
C LYS A 126 19.93 -12.99 -47.52
N LEU A 127 19.62 -11.86 -46.88
CA LEU A 127 19.78 -10.55 -47.49
C LEU A 127 21.26 -10.13 -47.58
N PRO A 128 21.63 -9.33 -48.59
CA PRO A 128 23.00 -8.87 -48.74
C PRO A 128 23.39 -7.99 -47.56
N HIS A 129 24.65 -8.10 -47.17
CA HIS A 129 25.28 -7.35 -46.06
C HIS A 129 24.77 -7.70 -44.66
N VAL A 130 23.79 -8.61 -44.50
CA VAL A 130 23.38 -9.08 -43.16
C VAL A 130 24.52 -9.89 -42.55
N ASP A 131 24.87 -9.52 -41.31
CA ASP A 131 25.82 -10.24 -40.48
C ASP A 131 25.08 -11.22 -39.57
N TYR A 132 24.13 -10.71 -38.79
CA TYR A 132 23.20 -11.52 -38.02
C TYR A 132 21.89 -10.76 -37.81
N ILE A 133 20.87 -11.50 -37.39
CA ILE A 133 19.60 -10.94 -36.94
C ILE A 133 19.43 -11.33 -35.48
N GLU A 134 19.13 -10.37 -34.63
CA GLU A 134 18.86 -10.61 -33.22
C GLU A 134 17.37 -10.36 -32.96
N GLU A 135 16.67 -11.30 -32.33
CA GLU A 135 15.35 -11.02 -31.77
C GLU A 135 15.50 -10.07 -30.61
N ASP A 136 14.75 -8.96 -30.65
CA ASP A 136 14.85 -7.93 -29.63
C ASP A 136 14.53 -8.52 -28.25
N SER A 137 15.15 -7.98 -27.21
CA SER A 137 14.99 -8.48 -25.86
C SER A 137 14.94 -7.35 -24.84
N THR A 138 14.16 -7.56 -23.79
CA THR A 138 13.99 -6.59 -22.72
C THR A 138 15.28 -6.50 -21.90
N VAL A 139 15.81 -5.29 -21.76
CA VAL A 139 16.87 -4.98 -20.80
C VAL A 139 16.22 -4.46 -19.51
N PHE A 140 16.66 -4.99 -18.37
CA PHE A 140 16.16 -4.58 -17.05
C PHE A 140 17.25 -3.79 -16.32
N VAL A 141 16.84 -2.81 -15.51
CA VAL A 141 17.70 -2.26 -14.46
C VAL A 141 18.15 -3.42 -13.57
N GLN A 142 19.45 -3.51 -13.27
CA GLN A 142 19.97 -4.52 -12.36
C GLN A 142 19.45 -4.24 -10.95
N GLY A 143 18.44 -4.97 -10.51
CA GLY A 143 17.89 -4.84 -9.15
C GLY A 143 16.38 -5.05 -9.08
N LEU A 144 15.88 -5.20 -7.86
CA LEU A 144 14.45 -5.17 -7.59
C LEU A 144 13.92 -3.74 -7.85
N PRO A 145 12.72 -3.54 -8.43
CA PRO A 145 12.13 -2.21 -8.54
C PRO A 145 12.11 -1.52 -7.17
N TRP A 146 12.51 -0.25 -7.12
CA TRP A 146 12.70 0.50 -5.87
C TRP A 146 11.44 0.45 -4.99
N ASN A 147 10.27 0.49 -5.60
CA ASN A 147 8.97 0.45 -4.94
C ASN A 147 8.72 -0.89 -4.22
N LEU A 148 9.15 -2.01 -4.81
CA LEU A 148 9.09 -3.32 -4.17
C LEU A 148 10.15 -3.47 -3.07
N GLU A 149 11.33 -2.90 -3.27
CA GLU A 149 12.37 -2.88 -2.25
C GLU A 149 11.95 -2.05 -1.03
N ARG A 150 11.33 -0.89 -1.26
CA ARG A 150 10.90 0.06 -0.21
C ARG A 150 9.85 -0.51 0.73
N ILE A 151 9.00 -1.41 0.24
CA ILE A 151 7.95 -2.04 1.04
C ILE A 151 8.41 -3.32 1.74
N ILE A 152 9.55 -3.90 1.37
CA ILE A 152 10.11 -5.04 2.10
C ILE A 152 10.87 -4.55 3.33
N GLN A 153 10.53 -5.09 4.48
CA GLN A 153 11.23 -4.80 5.73
C GLN A 153 12.41 -5.76 6.01
N THR A 154 12.37 -6.98 5.48
CA THR A 154 13.40 -8.00 5.67
C THR A 154 14.09 -8.30 4.35
N LYS A 155 15.28 -7.72 4.12
CA LYS A 155 16.05 -7.95 2.90
C LYS A 155 16.77 -9.30 2.98
N ASN A 156 16.41 -10.24 2.11
CA ASN A 156 17.18 -11.46 1.92
C ASN A 156 18.45 -11.15 1.12
N GLN A 157 19.57 -11.80 1.45
CA GLN A 157 20.87 -11.61 0.77
C GLN A 157 20.83 -11.91 -0.74
N SER A 158 19.78 -12.58 -1.21
CA SER A 158 19.57 -12.94 -2.63
C SER A 158 19.11 -11.80 -3.55
N GLY A 159 18.71 -10.64 -3.00
CA GLY A 159 18.14 -9.53 -3.80
C GLY A 159 16.80 -9.83 -4.47
N LYS A 160 16.16 -10.97 -4.15
CA LYS A 160 14.86 -11.40 -4.71
C LYS A 160 13.70 -10.91 -3.85
N TYR A 161 12.65 -10.39 -4.50
CA TYR A 161 11.37 -10.13 -3.85
C TYR A 161 10.73 -11.41 -3.34
N THR A 162 10.56 -11.51 -2.03
CA THR A 162 9.95 -12.65 -1.36
C THR A 162 8.95 -12.11 -0.34
N PRO A 163 7.69 -11.84 -0.74
CA PRO A 163 6.67 -11.42 0.20
C PRO A 163 6.32 -12.57 1.15
N PRO A 164 5.75 -12.29 2.33
CA PRO A 164 5.40 -13.31 3.33
C PRO A 164 4.47 -14.41 2.78
N ASN A 165 3.59 -14.05 1.84
CA ASN A 165 2.77 -14.95 1.04
C ASN A 165 2.44 -14.23 -0.29
N ASP A 166 1.72 -14.90 -1.20
CA ASP A 166 1.44 -14.40 -2.55
C ASP A 166 0.03 -13.81 -2.74
N GLY A 167 -0.84 -13.82 -1.72
CA GLY A 167 -2.20 -13.27 -1.81
C GLY A 167 -3.23 -14.17 -2.52
N ALA A 168 -2.92 -15.45 -2.75
CA ALA A 168 -3.73 -16.34 -3.60
C ALA A 168 -5.16 -16.61 -3.12
N GLN A 169 -5.48 -16.43 -1.83
CA GLN A 169 -6.83 -16.65 -1.29
C GLN A 169 -7.76 -15.44 -1.44
N VAL A 170 -7.27 -14.33 -1.98
CA VAL A 170 -8.02 -13.07 -2.06
C VAL A 170 -8.52 -12.83 -3.49
N GLY A 171 -9.77 -12.40 -3.61
CA GLY A 171 -10.28 -11.84 -4.86
C GLY A 171 -10.15 -10.33 -4.88
N LEU A 172 -9.76 -9.78 -6.02
CA LEU A 172 -9.68 -8.34 -6.22
C LEU A 172 -10.53 -7.91 -7.41
N TYR A 173 -11.32 -6.86 -7.26
CA TYR A 173 -11.95 -6.17 -8.38
C TYR A 173 -11.17 -4.89 -8.70
N LEU A 174 -10.81 -4.70 -9.96
CA LEU A 174 -10.15 -3.51 -10.48
C LEU A 174 -11.14 -2.72 -11.33
N MET A 175 -11.57 -1.56 -10.84
CA MET A 175 -12.46 -0.67 -11.58
C MET A 175 -11.64 0.38 -12.34
N ASP A 176 -11.39 0.18 -13.64
CA ASP A 176 -10.44 1.00 -14.39
C ASP A 176 -10.78 1.08 -15.91
N THR A 177 -9.78 1.32 -16.76
CA THR A 177 -9.84 1.14 -18.21
C THR A 177 -9.86 -0.35 -18.57
N SER A 178 -9.75 -0.69 -19.87
CA SER A 178 -9.47 -2.07 -20.26
C SER A 178 -8.09 -2.54 -19.77
N VAL A 179 -7.87 -3.86 -19.84
CA VAL A 179 -6.62 -4.52 -19.46
C VAL A 179 -6.19 -5.49 -20.55
N GLN A 180 -4.90 -5.49 -20.92
CA GLN A 180 -4.29 -6.46 -21.82
C GLN A 180 -4.02 -7.78 -21.07
N THR A 181 -5.02 -8.65 -20.97
CA THR A 181 -4.92 -9.91 -20.19
C THR A 181 -3.90 -10.91 -20.73
N SER A 182 -3.49 -10.78 -22.00
CA SER A 182 -2.43 -11.60 -22.60
C SER A 182 -1.01 -11.15 -22.24
N HIS A 183 -0.85 -10.07 -21.47
CA HIS A 183 0.47 -9.60 -21.04
C HIS A 183 1.08 -10.58 -20.02
N ARG A 184 2.34 -10.99 -20.23
CA ARG A 184 3.09 -11.98 -19.42
C ARG A 184 3.05 -11.71 -17.92
N GLU A 185 3.08 -10.43 -17.53
CA GLU A 185 3.00 -10.06 -16.11
C GLU A 185 1.71 -10.54 -15.44
N ILE A 186 0.58 -10.59 -16.15
CA ILE A 186 -0.76 -10.76 -15.58
C ILE A 186 -1.60 -11.88 -16.23
N GLU A 187 -1.06 -12.54 -17.26
CA GLU A 187 -1.70 -13.67 -17.91
C GLU A 187 -2.09 -14.76 -16.91
N GLY A 188 -3.31 -15.29 -17.05
CA GLY A 188 -3.89 -16.30 -16.18
C GLY A 188 -4.31 -15.83 -14.78
N ARG A 189 -4.07 -14.56 -14.42
CA ARG A 189 -4.43 -13.97 -13.12
C ARG A 189 -5.46 -12.85 -13.21
N VAL A 190 -5.50 -12.13 -14.33
CA VAL A 190 -6.52 -11.10 -14.58
C VAL A 190 -7.59 -11.63 -15.52
N MET A 191 -8.83 -11.57 -15.08
CA MET A 191 -10.04 -11.85 -15.85
C MET A 191 -10.75 -10.53 -16.16
N VAL A 192 -11.16 -10.31 -17.41
CA VAL A 192 -12.03 -9.18 -17.77
C VAL A 192 -13.47 -9.62 -17.60
N THR A 193 -14.24 -8.86 -16.83
CA THR A 193 -15.68 -9.08 -16.67
C THR A 193 -16.44 -8.55 -17.89
N ASP A 194 -17.69 -8.98 -18.05
CA ASP A 194 -18.56 -8.48 -19.13
C ASP A 194 -19.08 -7.05 -18.87
N PHE A 195 -18.70 -6.44 -17.74
CA PHE A 195 -19.15 -5.09 -17.37
C PHE A 195 -18.37 -4.00 -18.11
N ASN A 196 -19.11 -3.10 -18.77
CA ASN A 196 -18.58 -1.92 -19.41
C ASN A 196 -19.58 -0.75 -19.30
N SER A 197 -19.20 0.30 -18.57
CA SER A 197 -19.99 1.53 -18.48
C SER A 197 -19.08 2.75 -18.48
N VAL A 198 -18.83 3.31 -19.67
CA VAL A 198 -17.91 4.42 -19.89
C VAL A 198 -18.57 5.55 -20.69
N PRO A 199 -18.23 6.82 -20.45
CA PRO A 199 -18.72 7.93 -21.27
C PRO A 199 -18.09 7.89 -22.67
N GLU A 200 -18.76 8.53 -23.62
CA GLU A 200 -18.19 8.81 -24.95
C GLU A 200 -16.89 9.62 -24.81
N GLU A 201 -15.94 9.39 -25.71
CA GLU A 201 -14.70 10.16 -25.75
C GLU A 201 -14.92 11.57 -26.33
N ASP A 202 -14.26 12.57 -25.74
CA ASP A 202 -14.34 13.95 -26.23
C ASP A 202 -13.52 14.14 -27.51
N GLY A 203 -14.14 14.68 -28.57
CA GLY A 203 -13.45 15.20 -29.76
C GLY A 203 -13.86 14.58 -31.10
N VAL A 204 -13.83 15.37 -32.18
CA VAL A 204 -14.34 15.01 -33.53
C VAL A 204 -13.44 14.00 -34.28
N ARG A 205 -12.28 13.62 -33.73
CA ARG A 205 -11.26 12.76 -34.38
C ARG A 205 -10.62 11.72 -33.45
N VAL A 206 -11.39 11.10 -32.57
CA VAL A 206 -10.87 9.99 -31.75
C VAL A 206 -10.66 8.75 -32.63
N HIS A 207 -9.46 8.60 -33.18
CA HIS A 207 -9.08 7.39 -33.92
C HIS A 207 -8.73 6.30 -32.91
N ARG A 208 -9.72 5.48 -32.52
CA ARG A 208 -9.50 4.20 -31.80
C ARG A 208 -8.65 3.19 -32.58
N GLN A 209 -8.22 3.52 -33.81
CA GLN A 209 -7.75 2.55 -34.81
C GLN A 209 -6.47 1.81 -34.42
N THR A 210 -5.73 2.25 -33.39
CA THR A 210 -4.55 1.53 -32.86
C THR A 210 -4.43 1.50 -31.33
N ASN A 211 -5.14 2.35 -30.59
CA ASN A 211 -5.00 2.46 -29.14
C ASN A 211 -6.06 1.59 -28.44
N GLN A 212 -5.62 0.53 -27.75
CA GLN A 212 -6.51 -0.46 -27.10
C GLN A 212 -7.12 0.04 -25.79
N CYS A 213 -6.79 1.27 -25.38
CA CYS A 213 -7.38 1.94 -24.22
C CYS A 213 -7.16 1.15 -22.92
N ASP A 214 -5.98 0.55 -22.80
CA ASP A 214 -5.61 -0.45 -21.82
C ASP A 214 -4.34 -0.09 -21.02
N SER A 215 -3.70 1.05 -21.33
CA SER A 215 -2.42 1.45 -20.71
C SER A 215 -2.51 1.62 -19.20
N HIS A 216 -3.58 2.24 -18.67
CA HIS A 216 -3.71 2.49 -17.23
C HIS A 216 -4.08 1.21 -16.49
N GLY A 217 -5.10 0.49 -16.95
CA GLY A 217 -5.57 -0.75 -16.31
C GLY A 217 -4.51 -1.85 -16.33
N THR A 218 -3.79 -2.03 -17.44
CA THR A 218 -2.71 -3.03 -17.55
C THR A 218 -1.57 -2.75 -16.59
N HIS A 219 -1.15 -1.48 -16.48
CA HIS A 219 -0.10 -1.08 -15.56
C HIS A 219 -0.54 -1.27 -14.10
N THR A 220 -1.73 -0.79 -13.74
CA THR A 220 -2.32 -0.94 -12.40
C THR A 220 -2.47 -2.40 -11.99
N ALA A 221 -2.98 -3.26 -12.87
CA ALA A 221 -3.08 -4.70 -12.63
C ALA A 221 -1.69 -5.35 -12.46
N GLY A 222 -0.69 -4.91 -13.24
CA GLY A 222 0.68 -5.34 -13.09
C GLY A 222 1.29 -4.96 -11.73
N VAL A 223 1.02 -3.77 -11.21
CA VAL A 223 1.50 -3.35 -9.87
C VAL A 223 0.91 -4.23 -8.77
N VAL A 224 -0.37 -4.58 -8.88
CA VAL A 224 -1.04 -5.47 -7.92
C VAL A 224 -0.49 -6.88 -8.02
N SER A 225 -0.62 -7.51 -9.19
CA SER A 225 -0.51 -8.97 -9.37
C SER A 225 0.53 -9.40 -10.40
N GLY A 226 1.38 -8.50 -10.88
CA GLY A 226 2.44 -8.78 -11.86
C GLY A 226 3.41 -9.87 -11.39
N ARG A 227 3.90 -10.68 -12.35
CA ARG A 227 4.78 -11.82 -12.06
C ARG A 227 6.14 -11.37 -11.54
N ASP A 228 6.71 -10.35 -12.17
CA ASP A 228 8.04 -9.82 -11.91
C ASP A 228 7.97 -8.51 -11.12
N SER A 229 6.99 -7.64 -11.41
CA SER A 229 6.82 -6.29 -10.83
C SER A 229 5.69 -6.15 -9.80
N GLY A 230 4.88 -7.19 -9.59
CA GLY A 230 3.71 -7.14 -8.71
C GLY A 230 4.01 -7.42 -7.24
N VAL A 231 3.15 -6.86 -6.39
CA VAL A 231 3.20 -7.02 -4.92
C VAL A 231 2.63 -8.39 -4.49
N ALA A 232 1.38 -8.70 -4.86
CA ALA A 232 0.67 -9.93 -4.49
C ALA A 232 0.57 -10.86 -5.71
N ARG A 233 1.63 -11.63 -5.97
CA ARG A 233 1.82 -12.36 -7.23
C ARG A 233 0.81 -13.49 -7.51
N GLY A 234 0.08 -13.93 -6.50
CA GLY A 234 -0.93 -14.99 -6.57
C GLY A 234 -2.37 -14.50 -6.56
N VAL A 235 -2.62 -13.20 -6.31
CA VAL A 235 -4.00 -12.66 -6.22
C VAL A 235 -4.72 -12.74 -7.57
N SER A 236 -6.01 -13.09 -7.52
CA SER A 236 -6.89 -13.10 -8.70
C SER A 236 -7.55 -11.73 -8.87
N VAL A 237 -7.58 -11.21 -10.10
CA VAL A 237 -8.09 -9.87 -10.41
C VAL A 237 -9.22 -9.93 -11.43
N ASN A 238 -10.36 -9.34 -11.10
CA ASN A 238 -11.52 -9.17 -11.96
C ASN A 238 -11.60 -7.71 -12.42
N SER A 239 -11.34 -7.45 -13.70
CA SER A 239 -11.37 -6.11 -14.29
C SER A 239 -12.79 -5.70 -14.66
N VAL A 240 -13.22 -4.54 -14.18
CA VAL A 240 -14.53 -3.91 -14.39
C VAL A 240 -14.29 -2.57 -15.10
N ARG A 241 -14.73 -2.44 -16.35
CA ARG A 241 -14.40 -1.26 -17.17
C ARG A 241 -15.34 -0.09 -16.85
N VAL A 242 -14.79 0.95 -16.24
CA VAL A 242 -15.50 2.21 -15.88
C VAL A 242 -14.82 3.48 -16.41
N LEU A 243 -13.63 3.36 -17.00
CA LEU A 243 -12.91 4.46 -17.64
C LEU A 243 -12.76 4.25 -19.15
N ASN A 244 -12.97 5.32 -19.93
CA ASN A 244 -12.81 5.32 -21.38
C ASN A 244 -11.33 5.47 -21.81
N CYS A 245 -11.09 5.60 -23.12
CA CYS A 245 -9.73 5.71 -23.69
C CYS A 245 -8.95 6.97 -23.25
N GLN A 246 -9.64 7.98 -22.73
CA GLN A 246 -9.05 9.21 -22.19
C GLN A 246 -8.86 9.13 -20.67
N GLY A 247 -9.11 7.96 -20.06
CA GLY A 247 -9.09 7.79 -18.60
C GLY A 247 -10.28 8.47 -17.90
N LYS A 248 -11.37 8.77 -18.62
CA LYS A 248 -12.55 9.43 -18.06
C LYS A 248 -13.64 8.42 -17.75
N GLY A 249 -14.24 8.56 -16.58
CA GLY A 249 -15.44 7.83 -16.15
C GLY A 249 -16.52 8.78 -15.66
N THR A 250 -17.68 8.23 -15.32
CA THR A 250 -18.77 8.98 -14.71
C THR A 250 -19.10 8.38 -13.34
N VAL A 251 -19.57 9.21 -12.41
CA VAL A 251 -20.07 8.71 -11.11
C VAL A 251 -21.15 7.65 -11.32
N SER A 252 -22.06 7.85 -12.27
CA SER A 252 -23.10 6.86 -12.61
C SER A 252 -22.53 5.53 -13.10
N GLY A 253 -21.50 5.56 -13.96
CA GLY A 253 -20.84 4.34 -14.43
C GLY A 253 -20.09 3.59 -13.32
N VAL A 254 -19.45 4.33 -12.41
CA VAL A 254 -18.81 3.75 -11.21
C VAL A 254 -19.87 3.13 -10.28
N LEU A 255 -21.00 3.80 -10.04
CA LEU A 255 -22.08 3.25 -9.23
C LEU A 255 -22.63 1.94 -9.83
N ALA A 256 -22.88 1.92 -11.13
CA ALA A 256 -23.29 0.69 -11.83
C ALA A 256 -22.25 -0.43 -11.72
N GLY A 257 -20.95 -0.09 -11.73
CA GLY A 257 -19.88 -1.06 -11.51
C GLY A 257 -19.86 -1.63 -10.08
N LEU A 258 -20.07 -0.79 -9.06
CA LEU A 258 -20.20 -1.26 -7.68
C LEU A 258 -21.43 -2.16 -7.49
N GLU A 259 -22.56 -1.83 -8.11
CA GLU A 259 -23.76 -2.66 -8.12
C GLU A 259 -23.50 -4.02 -8.80
N TYR A 260 -22.82 -4.02 -9.95
CA TYR A 260 -22.41 -5.25 -10.63
C TYR A 260 -21.53 -6.13 -9.75
N ILE A 261 -20.54 -5.56 -9.05
CA ILE A 261 -19.68 -6.30 -8.13
C ILE A 261 -20.51 -6.88 -6.98
N ARG A 262 -21.41 -6.08 -6.39
CA ARG A 262 -22.30 -6.54 -5.31
C ARG A 262 -23.17 -7.71 -5.75
N ALA A 263 -23.79 -7.63 -6.91
CA ALA A 263 -24.61 -8.71 -7.47
C ALA A 263 -23.76 -9.96 -7.76
N SER A 264 -22.54 -9.79 -8.30
CA SER A 264 -21.61 -10.88 -8.57
C SER A 264 -21.21 -11.62 -7.29
N LEU A 265 -20.92 -10.89 -6.20
CA LEU A 265 -20.57 -11.46 -4.90
C LEU A 265 -21.74 -12.18 -4.22
N GLN A 266 -22.99 -11.85 -4.55
CA GLN A 266 -24.15 -12.59 -4.05
C GLN A 266 -24.31 -13.95 -4.74
N VAL A 267 -23.99 -14.03 -6.04
CA VAL A 267 -24.09 -15.28 -6.81
C VAL A 267 -22.86 -16.17 -6.59
N GLN A 268 -21.67 -15.57 -6.57
CA GLN A 268 -20.39 -16.25 -6.35
C GLN A 268 -19.64 -15.55 -5.21
N PRO A 269 -19.88 -15.96 -3.96
CA PRO A 269 -19.21 -15.38 -2.80
C PRO A 269 -17.70 -15.56 -2.90
N ILE A 270 -16.98 -14.43 -2.91
CA ILE A 270 -15.54 -14.39 -2.74
C ILE A 270 -15.27 -13.63 -1.44
N SER A 271 -14.58 -14.28 -0.50
CA SER A 271 -14.20 -13.68 0.77
C SER A 271 -12.85 -14.25 1.19
N PRO A 272 -11.81 -13.41 1.38
CA PRO A 272 -11.84 -11.94 1.37
C PRO A 272 -11.92 -11.31 -0.03
N VAL A 273 -12.48 -10.10 -0.13
CA VAL A 273 -12.56 -9.32 -1.37
C VAL A 273 -12.02 -7.90 -1.20
N ILE A 274 -11.21 -7.47 -2.15
CA ILE A 274 -10.70 -6.10 -2.30
C ILE A 274 -11.35 -5.46 -3.53
N ILE A 275 -11.73 -4.18 -3.44
CA ILE A 275 -12.14 -3.37 -4.59
C ILE A 275 -11.17 -2.19 -4.70
N LEU A 276 -10.40 -2.16 -5.78
CA LEU A 276 -9.44 -1.11 -6.09
C LEU A 276 -10.10 -0.06 -6.99
N LEU A 277 -10.10 1.19 -6.52
CA LEU A 277 -10.65 2.38 -7.18
C LEU A 277 -9.51 3.38 -7.48
N PRO A 278 -8.68 3.11 -8.50
CA PRO A 278 -7.45 3.85 -8.81
C PRO A 278 -7.73 5.16 -9.57
N PHE A 279 -8.78 5.88 -9.17
CA PHE A 279 -9.24 7.13 -9.78
C PHE A 279 -9.79 8.06 -8.71
N ALA A 280 -9.95 9.34 -9.07
CA ALA A 280 -10.61 10.33 -8.24
C ALA A 280 -11.47 11.26 -9.12
N GLY A 281 -12.60 11.71 -8.57
CA GLY A 281 -13.42 12.80 -9.09
C GLY A 281 -13.73 13.79 -7.97
N GLY A 282 -14.45 14.88 -8.27
CA GLY A 282 -14.94 15.79 -7.23
C GLY A 282 -15.85 15.09 -6.21
N PHE A 283 -16.02 15.70 -5.04
CA PHE A 283 -16.85 15.17 -3.96
C PHE A 283 -18.24 14.73 -4.46
N SER A 284 -18.60 13.50 -4.13
CA SER A 284 -19.88 12.88 -4.50
C SER A 284 -20.46 12.12 -3.32
N ARG A 285 -21.51 12.69 -2.72
CA ARG A 285 -22.25 12.07 -1.61
C ARG A 285 -22.76 10.66 -1.97
N THR A 286 -23.22 10.47 -3.20
CA THR A 286 -23.78 9.19 -3.65
C THR A 286 -22.69 8.14 -3.81
N LEU A 287 -21.55 8.49 -4.41
CA LEU A 287 -20.41 7.57 -4.54
C LEU A 287 -19.88 7.17 -3.16
N ASN A 288 -19.69 8.13 -2.27
CA ASN A 288 -19.28 7.91 -0.89
C ASN A 288 -20.24 6.94 -0.16
N THR A 289 -21.56 7.16 -0.30
CA THR A 289 -22.57 6.27 0.27
C THR A 289 -22.48 4.85 -0.28
N ALA A 290 -22.33 4.69 -1.60
CA ALA A 290 -22.18 3.37 -2.21
C ALA A 290 -20.91 2.65 -1.74
N CYS A 291 -19.78 3.36 -1.66
CA CYS A 291 -18.53 2.83 -1.11
C CYS A 291 -18.70 2.35 0.34
N ARG A 292 -19.33 3.16 1.20
CA ARG A 292 -19.65 2.76 2.58
C ARG A 292 -20.50 1.50 2.65
N GLU A 293 -21.52 1.36 1.80
CA GLU A 293 -22.37 0.17 1.78
C GLU A 293 -21.63 -1.09 1.28
N MET A 294 -20.63 -0.92 0.42
CA MET A 294 -19.74 -2.02 0.01
C MET A 294 -18.82 -2.44 1.16
N VAL A 295 -18.24 -1.48 1.89
CA VAL A 295 -17.42 -1.78 3.09
C VAL A 295 -18.26 -2.47 4.16
N ARG A 296 -19.50 -2.02 4.39
CA ARG A 296 -20.47 -2.67 5.29
C ARG A 296 -20.77 -4.11 4.94
N SER A 297 -20.70 -4.48 3.65
CA SER A 297 -20.85 -5.87 3.20
C SER A 297 -19.59 -6.72 3.35
N GLY A 298 -18.50 -6.17 3.93
CA GLY A 298 -17.25 -6.87 4.21
C GLY A 298 -16.16 -6.66 3.17
N ALA A 299 -16.39 -5.86 2.12
CA ALA A 299 -15.38 -5.57 1.11
C ALA A 299 -14.34 -4.55 1.61
N VAL A 300 -13.07 -4.75 1.28
CA VAL A 300 -12.03 -3.76 1.53
C VAL A 300 -11.90 -2.85 0.31
N LEU A 301 -12.31 -1.59 0.43
CA LEU A 301 -12.17 -0.60 -0.64
C LEU A 301 -10.88 0.20 -0.48
N ILE A 302 -10.09 0.29 -1.54
CA ILE A 302 -8.83 1.04 -1.58
C ILE A 302 -8.88 2.00 -2.75
N ALA A 303 -8.62 3.28 -2.49
CA ALA A 303 -8.73 4.34 -3.49
C ALA A 303 -7.49 5.22 -3.56
N ALA A 304 -7.28 5.80 -4.73
CA ALA A 304 -6.30 6.86 -4.94
C ALA A 304 -6.75 8.15 -4.23
N ALA A 305 -5.82 8.85 -3.56
CA ALA A 305 -6.11 10.13 -2.93
C ALA A 305 -6.41 11.26 -3.94
N GLY A 306 -5.87 11.15 -5.17
CA GLY A 306 -5.95 12.18 -6.20
C GLY A 306 -4.60 12.83 -6.49
N ASN A 307 -4.45 13.40 -7.68
CA ASN A 307 -3.19 13.96 -8.20
C ASN A 307 -3.26 15.49 -8.37
N TYR A 308 -3.94 16.19 -7.46
CA TYR A 308 -4.27 17.62 -7.59
C TYR A 308 -3.50 18.52 -6.62
N GLN A 309 -2.63 17.95 -5.77
CA GLN A 309 -1.91 18.67 -4.71
C GLN A 309 -2.85 19.45 -3.78
N ASP A 310 -3.99 18.83 -3.45
CA ASP A 310 -5.13 19.47 -2.78
C ASP A 310 -5.62 18.61 -1.60
N ASP A 311 -6.60 19.10 -0.84
CA ASP A 311 -7.25 18.33 0.21
C ASP A 311 -8.03 17.15 -0.37
N ALA A 312 -7.62 15.92 -0.04
CA ALA A 312 -8.28 14.69 -0.46
C ALA A 312 -9.75 14.63 -0.06
N CYS A 313 -10.16 15.37 0.98
CA CYS A 313 -11.56 15.46 1.41
C CYS A 313 -12.48 16.12 0.38
N LEU A 314 -11.95 16.84 -0.61
CA LEU A 314 -12.72 17.46 -1.71
C LEU A 314 -13.01 16.49 -2.87
N TYR A 315 -12.52 15.26 -2.79
CA TYR A 315 -12.57 14.28 -3.87
C TYR A 315 -13.28 13.00 -3.44
N SER A 316 -13.89 12.29 -4.37
CA SER A 316 -14.50 10.98 -4.15
C SER A 316 -13.91 9.93 -5.10
N PRO A 317 -13.70 8.69 -4.63
CA PRO A 317 -14.09 8.14 -3.32
C PRO A 317 -13.14 8.47 -2.16
N ALA A 318 -12.08 9.26 -2.38
CA ALA A 318 -11.06 9.59 -1.39
C ALA A 318 -11.60 10.17 -0.04
N SER A 319 -12.70 10.90 -0.08
CA SER A 319 -13.35 11.51 1.08
C SER A 319 -14.26 10.59 1.90
N GLU A 320 -14.58 9.37 1.41
CA GLU A 320 -15.41 8.44 2.17
C GLU A 320 -14.60 7.80 3.31
N PRO A 321 -14.95 8.04 4.59
CA PRO A 321 -14.12 7.61 5.72
C PRO A 321 -13.95 6.10 5.85
N GLU A 322 -14.81 5.28 5.25
CA GLU A 322 -14.68 3.82 5.29
C GLU A 322 -13.75 3.27 4.18
N VAL A 323 -13.42 4.06 3.17
CA VAL A 323 -12.47 3.70 2.10
C VAL A 323 -11.04 3.92 2.59
N ILE A 324 -10.12 3.04 2.21
CA ILE A 324 -8.69 3.22 2.48
C ILE A 324 -8.10 4.13 1.40
N THR A 325 -7.80 5.37 1.73
CA THR A 325 -7.34 6.40 0.78
C THR A 325 -5.83 6.53 0.82
N VAL A 326 -5.20 6.42 -0.35
CA VAL A 326 -3.74 6.27 -0.46
C VAL A 326 -3.09 7.42 -1.23
N GLY A 327 -2.19 8.14 -0.56
CA GLY A 327 -1.31 9.14 -1.15
C GLY A 327 -0.05 8.53 -1.77
N ALA A 328 0.66 9.29 -2.60
CA ALA A 328 1.86 8.82 -3.31
C ALA A 328 3.15 9.45 -2.76
N THR A 329 4.20 8.65 -2.61
CA THR A 329 5.58 9.10 -2.31
C THR A 329 6.56 8.65 -3.38
N ASN A 330 7.69 9.35 -3.46
CA ASN A 330 8.82 8.97 -4.31
C ASN A 330 9.90 8.19 -3.52
N ALA A 331 10.98 7.82 -4.21
CA ALA A 331 12.09 7.04 -3.65
C ALA A 331 12.85 7.73 -2.51
N ALA A 332 12.70 9.05 -2.35
CA ALA A 332 13.27 9.84 -1.27
C ALA A 332 12.30 10.06 -0.09
N ASP A 333 11.22 9.25 -0.03
CA ASP A 333 10.13 9.38 0.94
C ASP A 333 9.52 10.79 0.98
N GLN A 334 9.50 11.50 -0.16
CA GLN A 334 8.78 12.77 -0.28
C GLN A 334 7.41 12.56 -0.92
N PRO A 335 6.38 13.34 -0.54
CA PRO A 335 5.12 13.38 -1.27
C PRO A 335 5.36 13.61 -2.76
N LEU A 336 4.66 12.85 -3.61
CA LEU A 336 4.75 12.99 -5.06
C LEU A 336 4.38 14.42 -5.46
N SER A 337 5.27 15.09 -6.17
CA SER A 337 5.04 16.42 -6.77
C SER A 337 5.57 16.42 -8.20
N ALA A 338 4.72 16.83 -9.14
CA ALA A 338 4.99 16.89 -10.57
C ALA A 338 4.47 18.22 -11.14
N GLY A 339 5.30 19.26 -11.03
CA GLY A 339 4.95 20.60 -11.51
C GLY A 339 3.80 21.21 -10.70
N THR A 340 2.69 21.52 -11.36
CA THR A 340 1.45 22.05 -10.72
C THR A 340 0.49 20.95 -10.26
N THR A 341 0.93 19.69 -10.31
CA THR A 341 0.15 18.52 -9.86
C THR A 341 0.96 17.76 -8.81
N GLY A 342 0.30 16.93 -8.02
CA GLY A 342 0.97 16.20 -6.94
C GLY A 342 -0.03 15.37 -6.14
N THR A 343 0.45 14.54 -5.23
CA THR A 343 -0.43 13.77 -4.35
C THR A 343 -1.34 14.71 -3.55
N ASN A 344 -2.62 14.37 -3.47
CA ASN A 344 -3.51 14.98 -2.49
C ASN A 344 -3.05 14.62 -1.07
N VAL A 345 -3.42 15.47 -0.11
CA VAL A 345 -2.99 15.43 1.29
C VAL A 345 -4.20 15.64 2.22
N GLY A 346 -3.95 15.78 3.53
CA GLY A 346 -4.99 16.09 4.52
C GLY A 346 -5.55 14.87 5.24
N ARG A 347 -6.57 15.11 6.07
CA ARG A 347 -7.13 14.14 7.03
C ARG A 347 -7.83 12.94 6.37
N CYS A 348 -8.25 13.06 5.11
CA CYS A 348 -8.91 11.98 4.39
C CYS A 348 -7.93 10.98 3.77
N VAL A 349 -6.62 11.26 3.78
CA VAL A 349 -5.59 10.27 3.43
C VAL A 349 -5.32 9.39 4.66
N ASP A 350 -5.28 8.07 4.48
CA ASP A 350 -5.02 7.12 5.58
C ASP A 350 -3.53 6.79 5.74
N LEU A 351 -2.85 6.66 4.59
CA LEU A 351 -1.43 6.35 4.46
C LEU A 351 -0.92 6.71 3.05
N PHE A 352 0.40 6.70 2.90
CA PHE A 352 1.09 6.90 1.62
C PHE A 352 1.73 5.59 1.17
N ALA A 353 2.04 5.47 -0.12
CA ALA A 353 2.81 4.36 -0.67
C ALA A 353 3.65 4.83 -1.87
N PRO A 354 4.67 4.06 -2.29
CA PRO A 354 5.40 4.33 -3.53
C PRO A 354 4.46 4.55 -4.71
N GLY A 355 4.52 5.74 -5.30
CA GLY A 355 3.68 6.15 -6.42
C GLY A 355 4.41 7.00 -7.44
N ASP A 356 5.73 7.09 -7.38
CA ASP A 356 6.56 7.78 -8.38
C ASP A 356 7.49 6.81 -9.09
N ASP A 357 7.66 6.96 -10.40
CA ASP A 357 8.52 6.10 -11.20
C ASP A 357 8.28 4.59 -10.95
N ILE A 358 7.02 4.17 -11.01
CA ILE A 358 6.62 2.78 -10.75
C ILE A 358 6.66 1.98 -12.05
N ILE A 359 7.60 1.03 -12.09
CA ILE A 359 7.77 0.11 -13.22
C ILE A 359 6.72 -0.99 -13.15
N SER A 360 5.94 -1.18 -14.22
CA SER A 360 5.05 -2.32 -14.38
C SER A 360 4.70 -2.59 -15.84
N ALA A 361 3.76 -3.51 -16.08
CA ALA A 361 3.33 -3.95 -17.41
C ALA A 361 2.93 -2.77 -18.31
N SER A 362 3.46 -2.76 -19.54
CA SER A 362 3.02 -1.83 -20.58
C SER A 362 2.07 -2.54 -21.55
N SER A 363 1.00 -1.86 -21.95
CA SER A 363 0.09 -2.36 -22.99
C SER A 363 0.71 -2.37 -24.39
N ASP A 364 1.90 -1.77 -24.57
CA ASP A 364 2.57 -1.65 -25.88
C ASP A 364 2.94 -3.01 -26.50
N CYS A 365 3.30 -3.99 -25.67
CA CYS A 365 3.55 -5.35 -26.10
C CYS A 365 3.41 -6.35 -24.93
N PRO A 366 3.17 -7.65 -25.19
CA PRO A 366 2.90 -8.65 -24.14
C PRO A 366 4.02 -8.87 -23.10
N THR A 367 5.22 -8.34 -23.32
CA THR A 367 6.38 -8.46 -22.42
C THR A 367 6.98 -7.11 -22.05
N CYS A 368 6.35 -6.00 -22.46
CA CYS A 368 6.90 -4.66 -22.30
C CYS A 368 6.67 -4.14 -20.88
N PHE A 369 7.60 -3.30 -20.40
CA PHE A 369 7.44 -2.57 -19.15
C PHE A 369 7.41 -1.07 -19.42
N THR A 370 6.69 -0.34 -18.59
CA THR A 370 6.67 1.12 -18.61
C THR A 370 6.62 1.66 -17.20
N THR A 371 7.00 2.92 -17.06
CA THR A 371 7.03 3.64 -15.80
C THR A 371 5.87 4.62 -15.75
N LYS A 372 5.11 4.64 -14.65
CA LYS A 372 4.04 5.62 -14.40
C LYS A 372 4.12 6.14 -12.97
N SER A 373 3.63 7.36 -12.77
CA SER A 373 3.53 8.02 -11.46
C SER A 373 2.10 8.46 -11.18
N GLY A 374 1.67 8.36 -9.93
CA GLY A 374 0.35 8.77 -9.47
C GLY A 374 -0.10 8.04 -8.20
N THR A 375 -1.13 8.59 -7.56
CA THR A 375 -1.83 7.95 -6.44
C THR A 375 -2.55 6.65 -6.83
N SER A 376 -2.84 6.44 -8.12
CA SER A 376 -3.34 5.17 -8.67
C SER A 376 -2.36 4.02 -8.45
N GLN A 377 -1.06 4.24 -8.71
CA GLN A 377 0.00 3.26 -8.49
C GLN A 377 0.20 3.00 -6.99
N ALA A 378 0.15 4.05 -6.17
CA ALA A 378 0.23 3.92 -4.72
C ALA A 378 -0.93 3.09 -4.15
N ALA A 379 -2.17 3.35 -4.59
CA ALA A 379 -3.35 2.58 -4.21
C ALA A 379 -3.26 1.10 -4.67
N ALA A 380 -2.75 0.86 -5.88
CA ALA A 380 -2.51 -0.49 -6.39
C ALA A 380 -1.50 -1.26 -5.53
N LEU A 381 -0.42 -0.60 -5.12
CA LEU A 381 0.58 -1.17 -4.24
C LEU A 381 -0.02 -1.55 -2.88
N VAL A 382 -0.83 -0.66 -2.28
CA VAL A 382 -1.53 -0.94 -1.01
C VAL A 382 -2.56 -2.06 -1.17
N ALA A 383 -3.25 -2.15 -2.31
CA ALA A 383 -4.14 -3.28 -2.60
C ALA A 383 -3.40 -4.63 -2.64
N GLY A 384 -2.19 -4.64 -3.19
CA GLY A 384 -1.29 -5.80 -3.10
C GLY A 384 -0.90 -6.14 -1.65
N ILE A 385 -0.51 -5.16 -0.84
CA ILE A 385 -0.19 -5.40 0.59
C ILE A 385 -1.42 -5.91 1.34
N ALA A 386 -2.60 -5.34 1.10
CA ALA A 386 -3.85 -5.77 1.70
C ALA A 386 -4.20 -7.21 1.32
N ALA A 387 -3.94 -7.64 0.07
CA ALA A 387 -4.12 -9.03 -0.35
C ALA A 387 -3.18 -9.98 0.42
N VAL A 388 -1.92 -9.58 0.66
CA VAL A 388 -0.98 -10.36 1.48
C VAL A 388 -1.45 -10.47 2.93
N LEU A 389 -1.97 -9.38 3.51
CA LEU A 389 -2.51 -9.37 4.88
C LEU A 389 -3.76 -10.23 5.01
N LEU A 390 -4.70 -10.11 4.07
CA LEU A 390 -5.94 -10.88 4.06
C LEU A 390 -5.72 -12.36 3.77
N ASN A 391 -4.71 -12.71 2.98
CA ASN A 391 -4.33 -14.11 2.80
C ASN A 391 -3.78 -14.74 4.10
N ALA A 392 -3.11 -13.95 4.94
CA ALA A 392 -2.65 -14.41 6.26
C ALA A 392 -3.77 -14.41 7.32
N ASN A 393 -4.70 -13.46 7.24
CA ASN A 393 -5.85 -13.36 8.13
C ASN A 393 -7.16 -13.13 7.33
N PRO A 394 -7.78 -14.19 6.80
CA PRO A 394 -8.98 -14.08 5.96
C PRO A 394 -10.22 -13.56 6.68
N LYS A 395 -10.19 -13.45 8.01
CA LYS A 395 -11.31 -12.96 8.83
C LYS A 395 -11.14 -11.51 9.28
N ALA A 396 -10.03 -10.85 8.91
CA ALA A 396 -9.83 -9.45 9.24
C ALA A 396 -10.94 -8.59 8.62
N SER A 397 -11.58 -7.76 9.44
CA SER A 397 -12.56 -6.79 8.96
C SER A 397 -11.87 -5.67 8.16
N PRO A 398 -12.60 -4.87 7.37
CA PRO A 398 -12.02 -3.70 6.70
C PRO A 398 -11.29 -2.73 7.64
N ALA A 399 -11.81 -2.53 8.86
CA ALA A 399 -11.15 -1.75 9.90
C ALA A 399 -9.83 -2.41 10.37
N ASP A 400 -9.82 -3.72 10.57
CA ASP A 400 -8.59 -4.45 10.93
C ASP A 400 -7.53 -4.35 9.83
N VAL A 401 -7.93 -4.45 8.56
CA VAL A 401 -7.00 -4.34 7.42
C VAL A 401 -6.32 -2.97 7.39
N LEU A 402 -7.08 -1.88 7.59
CA LEU A 402 -6.48 -0.54 7.71
C LEU A 402 -5.49 -0.46 8.88
N GLN A 403 -5.89 -0.95 10.05
CA GLN A 403 -5.03 -0.91 11.24
C GLN A 403 -3.74 -1.72 11.03
N LEU A 404 -3.83 -2.90 10.42
CA LEU A 404 -2.67 -3.72 10.06
C LEU A 404 -1.77 -3.02 9.03
N LEU A 405 -2.34 -2.41 7.98
CA LEU A 405 -1.59 -1.62 7.00
C LEU A 405 -0.82 -0.49 7.67
N ARG A 406 -1.47 0.27 8.56
CA ARG A 406 -0.81 1.37 9.29
C ARG A 406 0.22 0.85 10.29
N HIS A 407 -0.04 -0.27 10.96
CA HIS A 407 0.86 -0.87 11.93
C HIS A 407 2.18 -1.33 11.29
N HIS A 408 2.11 -1.93 10.09
CA HIS A 408 3.29 -2.40 9.38
C HIS A 408 4.01 -1.30 8.60
N SER A 409 3.33 -0.20 8.29
CA SER A 409 3.92 0.97 7.63
C SER A 409 5.11 1.58 8.39
N VAL A 410 6.04 2.16 7.64
CA VAL A 410 7.14 2.97 8.19
C VAL A 410 6.61 4.34 8.57
N GLN A 411 6.82 4.75 9.82
CA GLN A 411 6.29 5.98 10.40
C GLN A 411 7.31 7.12 10.29
N GLN A 412 6.84 8.36 10.16
CA GLN A 412 7.65 9.58 10.31
C GLN A 412 8.86 9.70 9.36
N VAL A 413 8.74 9.20 8.13
CA VAL A 413 9.80 9.26 7.11
C VAL A 413 9.66 10.44 6.15
N MET A 414 8.43 10.92 5.93
CA MET A 414 8.20 12.08 5.06
C MET A 414 8.62 13.36 5.78
N ASN A 415 9.19 14.31 5.04
CA ASN A 415 9.49 15.62 5.58
C ASN A 415 8.18 16.42 5.79
N PRO A 416 7.79 16.80 7.02
CA PRO A 416 6.56 17.57 7.25
C PRO A 416 6.55 18.93 6.54
N ASP A 417 7.71 19.53 6.28
CA ASP A 417 7.82 20.83 5.60
C ASP A 417 7.50 20.74 4.10
N SER A 418 7.48 19.54 3.53
CA SER A 418 7.02 19.31 2.16
C SER A 418 5.50 19.38 2.00
N LEU A 419 4.76 19.40 3.12
CA LEU A 419 3.30 19.50 3.14
C LEU A 419 2.84 20.96 3.32
N PRO A 420 1.70 21.34 2.74
CA PRO A 420 1.04 22.62 3.04
C PRO A 420 0.84 22.81 4.54
N ALA A 421 1.04 24.02 5.04
CA ALA A 421 1.07 24.31 6.48
C ALA A 421 -0.25 23.91 7.17
N GLU A 422 -1.37 24.16 6.50
CA GLU A 422 -2.74 23.83 6.92
C GLU A 422 -3.00 22.32 7.04
N HIS A 423 -2.30 21.50 6.26
CA HIS A 423 -2.47 20.04 6.22
C HIS A 423 -1.35 19.28 6.95
N ARG A 424 -0.29 19.96 7.40
CA ARG A 424 0.89 19.35 8.02
C ARG A 424 0.56 18.52 9.25
N LEU A 425 -0.40 18.95 10.05
CA LEU A 425 -0.83 18.23 11.27
C LEU A 425 -1.79 17.08 10.99
N THR A 426 -2.65 17.24 9.98
CA THR A 426 -3.76 16.32 9.71
C THR A 426 -3.40 15.23 8.71
N THR A 427 -2.37 15.44 7.90
CA THR A 427 -1.85 14.44 6.95
C THR A 427 -1.04 13.38 7.71
N PRO A 428 -1.34 12.07 7.56
CA PRO A 428 -0.58 11.03 8.23
C PRO A 428 0.83 10.89 7.64
N ASN A 429 1.85 10.87 8.50
CA ASN A 429 3.22 10.57 8.10
C ASN A 429 3.50 9.06 8.22
N VAL A 430 2.92 8.30 7.29
CA VAL A 430 2.88 6.83 7.29
C VAL A 430 3.07 6.32 5.86
N VAL A 431 4.13 5.56 5.60
CA VAL A 431 4.42 4.99 4.27
C VAL A 431 4.31 3.46 4.32
N ALA A 432 3.47 2.90 3.45
CA ALA A 432 3.12 1.49 3.41
C ALA A 432 4.34 0.56 3.33
N ALA A 433 4.26 -0.56 4.06
CA ALA A 433 5.23 -1.63 3.99
C ALA A 433 4.56 -2.98 4.28
N LEU A 434 5.16 -4.06 3.78
CA LEU A 434 4.75 -5.43 4.06
C LEU A 434 5.05 -5.81 5.51
N PRO A 435 4.30 -6.74 6.11
CA PRO A 435 4.60 -7.25 7.44
C PRO A 435 5.97 -7.95 7.46
N LYS A 436 6.71 -7.79 8.56
CA LYS A 436 8.02 -8.45 8.78
C LYS A 436 7.92 -9.97 8.86
N THR A 437 6.80 -10.49 9.38
CA THR A 437 6.53 -11.91 9.62
C THR A 437 5.14 -12.29 9.11
N THR A 438 4.95 -13.57 8.77
CA THR A 438 3.68 -14.13 8.25
C THR A 438 2.56 -14.21 9.28
N ALA A 439 2.85 -14.03 10.56
CA ALA A 439 1.87 -14.05 11.63
C ALA A 439 2.17 -12.93 12.65
N PRO A 440 1.19 -12.10 13.02
CA PRO A 440 1.23 -11.46 14.32
C PRO A 440 1.12 -12.58 15.37
N SER A 441 2.14 -12.75 16.20
CA SER A 441 2.04 -13.62 17.37
C SER A 441 1.06 -12.96 18.36
N GLY A 442 -0.22 -13.33 18.27
CA GLY A 442 -1.31 -12.80 19.09
C GLY A 442 -2.21 -11.80 18.36
N ASN A 443 -3.29 -11.39 19.03
CA ASN A 443 -4.19 -10.32 18.55
C ASN A 443 -3.74 -8.99 19.18
N PRO A 444 -2.89 -8.18 18.53
CA PRO A 444 -2.44 -6.92 19.09
C PRO A 444 -3.59 -5.92 19.18
N LEU A 445 -3.59 -5.09 20.22
CA LEU A 445 -4.43 -3.91 20.27
C LEU A 445 -3.86 -2.88 19.29
N LEU A 446 -4.58 -2.56 18.23
CA LEU A 446 -4.13 -1.57 17.23
C LEU A 446 -4.99 -0.32 17.34
N CYS A 447 -4.35 0.85 17.26
CA CYS A 447 -5.03 2.13 17.36
C CYS A 447 -4.52 3.13 16.33
N ARG A 448 -5.40 4.02 15.89
CA ARG A 448 -5.09 5.18 15.04
C ARG A 448 -5.76 6.44 15.54
N SER A 449 -5.17 7.58 15.19
CA SER A 449 -5.77 8.90 15.43
C SER A 449 -6.66 9.27 14.25
N VAL A 450 -7.87 9.76 14.52
CA VAL A 450 -8.79 10.29 13.52
C VAL A 450 -9.03 11.77 13.81
N TRP A 451 -8.59 12.62 12.89
CA TRP A 451 -8.75 14.06 12.98
C TRP A 451 -10.07 14.47 12.33
N SER A 452 -10.81 15.37 12.99
CA SER A 452 -11.91 16.07 12.36
C SER A 452 -11.42 17.12 11.35
N GLU A 453 -12.35 17.76 10.65
CA GLU A 453 -12.08 19.07 10.05
C GLU A 453 -11.81 20.13 11.12
N LYS A 454 -11.31 21.29 10.69
CA LYS A 454 -11.18 22.44 11.58
C LYS A 454 -12.56 23.08 11.78
N SER A 455 -12.94 23.37 13.01
CA SER A 455 -14.15 24.16 13.27
C SER A 455 -14.01 25.58 12.70
N GLY A 456 -15.14 26.30 12.63
CA GLY A 456 -15.12 27.76 12.50
C GLY A 456 -14.53 28.44 13.75
N VAL A 457 -14.58 29.78 13.75
CA VAL A 457 -13.98 30.64 14.78
C VAL A 457 -14.98 31.13 15.83
N ALA A 458 -16.28 30.81 15.71
CA ALA A 458 -17.26 31.23 16.70
C ALA A 458 -17.06 30.45 18.01
N ILE A 459 -17.33 31.08 19.14
CA ILE A 459 -17.22 30.44 20.47
C ILE A 459 -18.14 29.21 20.61
N SER A 460 -19.27 29.22 19.92
CA SER A 460 -20.25 28.11 19.90
C SER A 460 -19.88 27.01 18.91
N ASP A 461 -18.83 27.18 18.12
CA ASP A 461 -18.46 26.19 17.10
C ASP A 461 -17.97 24.91 17.78
N THR A 462 -18.51 23.80 17.30
CA THR A 462 -18.12 22.46 17.70
C THR A 462 -17.77 21.64 16.47
N VAL A 463 -16.89 20.67 16.63
CA VAL A 463 -16.52 19.77 15.55
C VAL A 463 -16.39 18.35 16.08
N VAL A 464 -16.60 17.37 15.21
CA VAL A 464 -16.71 15.96 15.60
C VAL A 464 -15.71 15.10 14.85
N ALA A 465 -15.04 14.21 15.58
CA ALA A 465 -14.30 13.08 15.02
C ALA A 465 -15.04 11.76 15.31
N HIS A 466 -15.03 10.86 14.33
CA HIS A 466 -15.73 9.58 14.38
C HIS A 466 -14.77 8.44 14.08
N CYS A 467 -14.96 7.30 14.73
CA CYS A 467 -14.28 6.06 14.38
C CYS A 467 -14.99 5.35 13.22
N ARG A 468 -14.26 4.53 12.46
CA ARG A 468 -14.84 3.67 11.41
C ARG A 468 -15.73 2.60 12.03
N GLN A 469 -16.62 2.06 11.23
CA GLN A 469 -17.37 0.87 11.62
C GLN A 469 -16.42 -0.30 11.92
N GLY A 470 -16.59 -0.95 13.07
CA GLY A 470 -15.70 -2.02 13.55
C GLY A 470 -14.54 -1.54 14.43
N GLU A 471 -14.37 -0.23 14.59
CA GLU A 471 -13.47 0.34 15.59
C GLU A 471 -14.22 0.78 16.85
N GLU A 472 -13.50 0.82 17.96
CA GLU A 472 -13.99 1.34 19.23
C GLU A 472 -13.22 2.61 19.63
N MET A 473 -13.94 3.61 20.12
CA MET A 473 -13.34 4.88 20.56
C MET A 473 -12.81 4.75 21.99
N PHE A 474 -11.49 4.83 22.14
CA PHE A 474 -10.79 4.67 23.43
C PHE A 474 -10.51 6.00 24.13
N SER A 475 -10.37 7.09 23.37
CA SER A 475 -10.18 8.43 23.92
C SER A 475 -10.55 9.52 22.91
N CYS A 476 -10.71 10.74 23.42
CA CYS A 476 -10.99 11.95 22.66
C CYS A 476 -10.13 13.10 23.21
N SER A 477 -9.42 13.80 22.33
CA SER A 477 -8.67 15.01 22.64
C SER A 477 -9.02 16.14 21.67
N SER A 478 -8.58 17.37 21.99
CA SER A 478 -8.73 18.54 21.10
C SER A 478 -7.42 19.28 20.89
N TYR A 479 -7.33 19.98 19.75
CA TYR A 479 -6.20 20.84 19.40
C TYR A 479 -6.69 22.15 18.78
N SER A 480 -6.12 23.29 19.21
CA SER A 480 -6.34 24.62 18.64
C SER A 480 -4.98 25.26 18.31
N PRO A 481 -4.80 25.87 17.12
CA PRO A 481 -3.55 26.53 16.74
C PRO A 481 -3.10 27.67 17.66
N ASN A 482 -4.04 28.30 18.37
CA ASN A 482 -3.74 29.36 19.35
C ASN A 482 -4.03 28.92 20.80
N GLY A 483 -4.41 27.65 21.00
CA GLY A 483 -4.73 27.04 22.28
C GLY A 483 -6.01 27.51 22.97
N ALA A 484 -6.76 28.45 22.39
CA ALA A 484 -8.08 28.79 22.88
C ALA A 484 -9.09 27.70 22.47
N ARG A 485 -9.46 26.87 23.45
CA ARG A 485 -10.40 25.74 23.33
C ARG A 485 -11.21 25.58 24.62
N ALA A 486 -12.48 25.20 24.52
CA ALA A 486 -13.34 24.89 25.68
C ALA A 486 -13.25 23.40 26.10
N GLY A 487 -12.35 22.66 25.47
CA GLY A 487 -12.09 21.24 25.74
C GLY A 487 -12.87 20.32 24.82
N GLU A 488 -13.05 19.09 25.27
CA GLU A 488 -13.63 18.01 24.49
C GLU A 488 -14.36 16.99 25.37
N ARG A 489 -15.27 16.24 24.76
CA ARG A 489 -15.96 15.13 25.42
C ARG A 489 -16.38 14.06 24.42
N ILE A 490 -16.59 12.86 24.94
CA ILE A 490 -17.22 11.77 24.19
C ILE A 490 -18.72 11.85 24.44
N GLU A 491 -19.50 12.03 23.38
CA GLU A 491 -20.96 11.98 23.42
C GLU A 491 -21.46 10.72 22.72
N VAL A 492 -22.60 10.18 23.17
CA VAL A 492 -23.28 9.09 22.48
C VAL A 492 -24.54 9.65 21.82
N ARG A 493 -24.63 9.56 20.49
CA ARG A 493 -25.82 9.96 19.70
C ARG A 493 -26.20 8.78 18.82
N ASP A 494 -27.47 8.39 18.83
CA ASP A 494 -27.98 7.24 18.06
C ASP A 494 -27.16 5.94 18.24
N GLY A 495 -26.64 5.72 19.45
CA GLY A 495 -25.80 4.56 19.79
C GLY A 495 -24.36 4.64 19.26
N GLN A 496 -23.95 5.72 18.61
CA GLN A 496 -22.58 5.95 18.15
C GLN A 496 -21.84 6.94 19.03
N LYS A 497 -20.53 6.74 19.21
CA LYS A 497 -19.67 7.66 19.95
C LYS A 497 -19.14 8.75 19.05
N HIS A 498 -19.18 9.97 19.57
CA HIS A 498 -18.74 11.19 18.93
C HIS A 498 -17.68 11.85 19.81
N CYS A 499 -16.47 12.01 19.30
CA CYS A 499 -15.47 12.86 19.95
C CYS A 499 -15.77 14.30 19.56
N VAL A 500 -16.34 15.08 20.47
CA VAL A 500 -16.78 16.45 20.22
C VAL A 500 -15.77 17.41 20.86
N ALA A 501 -15.19 18.30 20.06
CA ALA A 501 -14.34 19.39 20.51
C ALA A 501 -15.07 20.73 20.41
N HIS A 502 -14.84 21.61 21.38
CA HIS A 502 -15.52 22.90 21.51
C HIS A 502 -14.53 24.05 21.39
N ASN A 503 -14.83 25.02 20.53
CA ASN A 503 -13.99 26.20 20.35
C ASN A 503 -13.97 27.07 21.62
N GLY A 504 -12.86 27.77 21.84
CA GLY A 504 -12.68 28.65 23.00
C GLY A 504 -13.01 30.11 22.71
N ILE A 505 -13.09 30.92 23.77
CA ILE A 505 -13.15 32.39 23.65
C ILE A 505 -11.86 32.87 22.94
N GLY A 506 -12.01 33.58 21.81
CA GLY A 506 -10.88 34.03 21.01
C GLY A 506 -10.17 32.90 20.24
N GLY A 507 -10.80 31.73 20.11
CA GLY A 507 -10.24 30.58 19.39
C GLY A 507 -10.27 30.75 17.89
N GLU A 508 -9.18 30.38 17.23
CA GLU A 508 -9.05 30.34 15.77
C GLU A 508 -9.62 29.05 15.16
N GLY A 509 -10.47 28.35 15.90
CA GLY A 509 -11.04 27.05 15.55
C GLY A 509 -10.26 25.88 16.16
N VAL A 510 -10.98 24.78 16.39
CA VAL A 510 -10.49 23.57 17.04
C VAL A 510 -10.59 22.35 16.12
N TYR A 511 -9.77 21.36 16.41
CA TYR A 511 -9.89 20.00 15.89
C TYR A 511 -10.29 19.05 17.01
N ALA A 512 -11.21 18.14 16.73
CA ALA A 512 -11.45 16.95 17.52
C ALA A 512 -10.56 15.81 17.03
N ILE A 513 -10.00 15.04 17.97
CA ILE A 513 -9.08 13.95 17.67
C ILE A 513 -9.55 12.71 18.43
N ALA A 514 -10.13 11.76 17.71
CA ALA A 514 -10.53 10.49 18.28
C ALA A 514 -9.37 9.50 18.22
N ARG A 515 -9.20 8.68 19.27
CA ARG A 515 -8.33 7.50 19.22
C ARG A 515 -9.18 6.25 19.04
N CYS A 516 -9.12 5.70 17.83
CA CYS A 516 -9.94 4.59 17.38
C CYS A 516 -9.11 3.33 17.33
N CYS A 517 -9.56 2.27 17.99
CA CYS A 517 -8.82 1.04 18.15
C CYS A 517 -9.64 -0.18 17.70
N THR A 518 -8.96 -1.20 17.19
CA THR A 518 -9.55 -2.52 16.95
C THR A 518 -9.12 -3.49 18.03
N GLY A 519 -10.04 -4.37 18.44
CA GLY A 519 -9.80 -5.34 19.50
C GLY A 519 -10.99 -6.27 19.71
N ASN A 520 -10.72 -7.51 20.11
CA ASN A 520 -11.77 -8.52 20.28
C ASN A 520 -12.72 -8.14 21.41
N ASN A 521 -13.99 -7.87 21.06
CA ASN A 521 -15.09 -7.64 22.00
C ASN A 521 -14.80 -6.55 23.05
N VAL A 522 -14.01 -5.54 22.71
CA VAL A 522 -13.79 -4.41 23.61
C VAL A 522 -14.98 -3.46 23.55
N GLN A 523 -15.50 -3.12 24.73
CA GLN A 523 -16.56 -2.12 24.88
C GLN A 523 -16.09 -1.06 25.85
N CYS A 524 -16.18 0.19 25.41
CA CYS A 524 -15.79 1.37 26.17
C CYS A 524 -17.02 2.22 26.50
N GLN A 525 -17.03 2.86 27.65
CA GLN A 525 -18.03 3.83 28.05
C GLN A 525 -17.35 5.06 28.64
N ALA A 526 -17.89 6.24 28.36
CA ALA A 526 -17.41 7.49 28.93
C ALA A 526 -18.23 7.81 30.19
N HIS A 527 -17.54 7.98 31.32
CA HIS A 527 -18.15 8.33 32.61
C HIS A 527 -17.76 9.75 32.99
N ALA A 528 -18.76 10.62 33.16
CA ALA A 528 -18.55 11.98 33.64
C ALA A 528 -18.27 12.00 35.14
N SER A 529 -17.53 13.01 35.59
CA SER A 529 -17.35 13.28 37.02
C SER A 529 -18.69 13.59 37.69
N PRO A 530 -18.90 13.21 38.97
CA PRO A 530 -20.16 13.45 39.68
C PRO A 530 -20.53 14.94 39.78
N GLN A 531 -19.52 15.80 39.88
CA GLN A 531 -19.64 17.26 39.92
C GLN A 531 -18.47 17.89 39.15
N THR A 532 -18.64 19.14 38.74
CA THR A 532 -17.55 19.92 38.14
C THR A 532 -16.39 20.08 39.14
N GLY A 533 -15.16 19.90 38.68
CA GLY A 533 -13.97 19.99 39.54
C GLY A 533 -13.66 18.74 40.37
N MET A 534 -14.45 17.66 40.23
CA MET A 534 -14.11 16.34 40.76
C MET A 534 -13.52 15.44 39.68
N ASP A 535 -12.61 14.55 40.09
CA ASP A 535 -12.00 13.59 39.18
C ASP A 535 -13.06 12.59 38.65
N ALA A 536 -12.90 12.14 37.41
CA ALA A 536 -13.73 11.08 36.84
C ALA A 536 -12.99 9.74 36.95
N GLU A 537 -13.70 8.67 37.32
CA GLU A 537 -13.10 7.35 37.55
C GLU A 537 -13.90 6.26 36.85
N CYS A 538 -13.26 5.11 36.60
CA CYS A 538 -13.97 3.96 36.08
C CYS A 538 -14.81 3.28 37.18
N PRO A 539 -16.04 2.81 36.85
CA PRO A 539 -17.01 2.39 37.84
C PRO A 539 -16.63 1.09 38.56
N SER A 540 -15.76 0.26 37.96
CA SER A 540 -15.29 -0.98 38.58
C SER A 540 -13.81 -1.25 38.26
N PRO A 541 -13.10 -2.04 39.10
CA PRO A 541 -11.71 -2.41 38.86
C PRO A 541 -11.48 -3.20 37.56
N GLU A 542 -12.52 -3.86 37.05
CA GLU A 542 -12.52 -4.64 35.80
C GLU A 542 -12.48 -3.75 34.55
N HIS A 543 -12.87 -2.48 34.68
CA HIS A 543 -12.72 -1.49 33.64
C HIS A 543 -11.33 -0.86 33.70
N GLN A 544 -10.68 -0.79 32.55
CA GLN A 544 -9.41 -0.08 32.40
C GLN A 544 -9.67 1.33 31.90
N LEU A 545 -9.00 2.29 32.53
CA LEU A 545 -8.97 3.66 32.03
C LEU A 545 -8.12 3.70 30.76
N THR A 546 -8.70 4.14 29.65
CA THR A 546 -8.03 4.21 28.34
C THR A 546 -7.85 5.63 27.83
N GLY A 547 -8.57 6.58 28.40
CA GLY A 547 -8.62 7.95 27.92
C GLY A 547 -9.23 8.88 28.95
N CYS A 548 -8.77 10.12 28.95
CA CYS A 548 -9.41 11.21 29.68
C CYS A 548 -9.83 12.30 28.70
N SER A 549 -10.96 12.95 28.96
CA SER A 549 -11.40 14.16 28.26
C SER A 549 -11.89 15.17 29.29
N SER A 550 -11.87 16.45 28.94
CA SER A 550 -12.35 17.50 29.84
C SER A 550 -13.08 18.58 29.07
N HIS A 551 -14.24 18.99 29.56
CA HIS A 551 -15.05 20.03 28.92
C HIS A 551 -15.47 21.10 29.93
N PHE A 552 -15.52 22.34 29.45
CA PHE A 552 -15.84 23.50 30.25
C PHE A 552 -17.22 24.05 29.88
N GLU A 553 -18.16 24.04 30.83
CA GLU A 553 -19.55 24.43 30.57
C GLU A 553 -19.80 25.96 30.64
N SER A 554 -18.93 26.76 31.28
CA SER A 554 -19.22 28.21 31.46
C SER A 554 -17.99 29.13 31.62
N GLY A 555 -17.61 29.81 30.51
CA GLY A 555 -16.93 31.12 30.38
C GLY A 555 -15.76 31.62 31.28
N GLY A 556 -15.30 30.92 32.32
CA GLY A 556 -14.19 31.33 33.18
C GLY A 556 -12.79 30.83 32.78
N VAL A 557 -11.78 31.50 33.32
CA VAL A 557 -10.36 31.09 33.25
C VAL A 557 -10.14 29.81 34.07
N ALA A 558 -9.50 28.81 33.46
CA ALA A 558 -9.25 27.52 34.07
C ALA A 558 -8.04 27.57 35.02
N ASP A 559 -8.20 27.03 36.23
CA ASP A 559 -7.09 26.81 37.18
C ASP A 559 -6.10 25.75 36.66
N PRO A 560 -4.87 25.69 37.22
CA PRO A 560 -3.92 24.60 36.99
C PRO A 560 -4.56 23.21 37.19
N MET A 561 -4.28 22.27 36.29
CA MET A 561 -4.70 20.88 36.47
C MET A 561 -3.86 20.25 37.58
N ARG A 562 -4.49 19.49 38.50
CA ARG A 562 -3.73 18.71 39.48
C ARG A 562 -2.99 17.58 38.75
N PRO A 563 -1.70 17.35 39.01
CA PRO A 563 -0.98 16.25 38.39
C PRO A 563 -1.61 14.92 38.79
N LEU A 564 -1.70 13.98 37.85
CA LEU A 564 -2.00 12.58 38.15
C LEU A 564 -0.91 12.06 39.11
N HIS A 565 -1.30 11.68 40.34
CA HIS A 565 -0.37 11.11 41.31
C HIS A 565 -0.64 9.62 41.46
N GLY A 566 0.35 8.81 41.06
CA GLY A 566 0.39 7.38 41.33
C GLY A 566 -0.61 6.53 40.55
N ASN A 567 -0.79 5.29 41.00
CA ASN A 567 -1.56 4.19 40.37
C ASN A 567 -3.10 4.43 40.31
N ARG A 568 -3.56 5.68 40.31
CA ARG A 568 -4.98 6.04 40.32
C ARG A 568 -5.55 5.97 38.91
N LYS A 569 -6.58 5.14 38.73
CA LYS A 569 -7.41 5.03 37.52
C LYS A 569 -8.41 6.20 37.42
N ALA A 570 -7.92 7.44 37.52
CA ALA A 570 -8.73 8.64 37.57
C ALA A 570 -8.31 9.68 36.53
N CYS A 571 -9.25 10.47 36.04
CA CYS A 571 -9.01 11.62 35.16
C CYS A 571 -9.13 12.90 35.96
N PRO A 572 -8.01 13.63 36.20
CA PRO A 572 -8.01 14.78 37.07
C PRO A 572 -8.88 15.90 36.49
N ALA A 573 -9.68 16.55 37.33
CA ALA A 573 -10.47 17.71 36.91
C ALA A 573 -9.80 19.04 37.27
N ARG A 574 -10.12 20.07 36.48
CA ARG A 574 -9.88 21.47 36.85
C ARG A 574 -11.13 22.05 37.52
N THR A 575 -10.95 23.08 38.35
CA THR A 575 -12.07 23.83 38.92
C THR A 575 -13.03 24.28 37.82
N ARG A 576 -14.33 23.97 37.93
CA ARG A 576 -15.40 24.27 36.94
C ARG A 576 -15.34 23.51 35.60
N MET A 577 -14.48 22.51 35.45
CA MET A 577 -14.55 21.57 34.32
C MET A 577 -15.22 20.26 34.74
N THR A 578 -15.98 19.68 33.81
CA THR A 578 -16.41 18.28 33.91
C THR A 578 -15.32 17.41 33.30
N SER A 579 -14.82 16.46 34.07
CA SER A 579 -13.87 15.45 33.61
C SER A 579 -14.63 14.22 33.12
N TYR A 580 -14.08 13.53 32.13
CA TYR A 580 -14.67 12.31 31.57
C TYR A 580 -13.59 11.22 31.51
N ALA A 581 -13.90 10.07 32.10
CA ALA A 581 -13.07 8.87 32.05
C ALA A 581 -13.62 7.91 30.99
N SER A 582 -12.80 7.58 29.99
CA SER A 582 -13.11 6.49 29.04
C SER A 582 -12.66 5.17 29.64
N CYS A 583 -13.63 4.30 29.89
CA CYS A 583 -13.48 3.06 30.62
C CYS A 583 -13.84 1.88 29.74
N CYS A 584 -12.85 1.07 29.41
CA CYS A 584 -13.01 -0.08 28.53
C CYS A 584 -12.92 -1.39 29.31
N HIS A 585 -13.77 -2.34 28.93
CA HIS A 585 -13.72 -3.71 29.41
C HIS A 585 -13.43 -4.67 28.25
N ALA A 586 -12.42 -5.52 28.46
CA ALA A 586 -12.12 -6.68 27.61
C ALA A 586 -11.28 -7.68 28.40
N LEU A 587 -11.40 -8.97 28.05
CA LEU A 587 -10.57 -10.02 28.64
C LEU A 587 -9.08 -9.71 28.41
N SER A 588 -8.30 -9.77 29.49
CA SER A 588 -6.84 -9.56 29.46
C SER A 588 -6.38 -8.17 29.03
N LEU A 589 -7.26 -7.16 28.91
CA LEU A 589 -6.84 -5.78 28.66
C LEU A 589 -6.19 -5.21 29.92
N GLU A 590 -4.97 -4.68 29.77
CA GLU A 590 -4.28 -3.93 30.82
C GLU A 590 -3.80 -2.59 30.29
N CYS A 591 -3.85 -1.57 31.15
CA CYS A 591 -3.46 -0.20 30.84
C CYS A 591 -2.60 0.39 31.97
N ARG A 592 -1.67 1.27 31.60
CA ARG A 592 -0.83 2.03 32.53
C ARG A 592 -0.61 3.47 32.04
N LEU A 593 -0.23 4.34 32.97
CA LEU A 593 0.08 5.74 32.70
C LEU A 593 1.59 5.95 32.59
N ASN A 594 2.00 6.69 31.56
CA ASN A 594 3.36 7.19 31.39
C ASN A 594 3.30 8.72 31.38
N GLU A 595 4.10 9.37 32.23
CA GLU A 595 4.12 10.83 32.37
C GLU A 595 5.52 11.38 32.08
N HIS A 596 5.57 12.54 31.42
CA HIS A 596 6.81 13.28 31.21
C HIS A 596 6.62 14.76 31.55
N TYR A 597 7.39 15.23 32.53
CA TYR A 597 7.46 16.63 32.94
C TYR A 597 8.81 17.21 32.49
N PRO A 598 8.83 18.11 31.48
CA PRO A 598 10.07 18.77 31.11
C PRO A 598 10.59 19.65 32.26
N SER A 599 11.91 19.70 32.43
CA SER A 599 12.58 20.44 33.51
C SER A 599 12.56 21.98 33.31
N GLY A 600 12.11 22.45 32.15
CA GLY A 600 11.98 23.87 31.79
C GLY A 600 10.88 24.09 30.73
N PHE A 601 10.75 25.30 30.20
CA PHE A 601 9.83 25.56 29.10
C PHE A 601 10.26 24.81 27.84
N THR A 602 9.32 24.06 27.26
CA THR A 602 9.44 23.50 25.92
C THR A 602 8.15 23.78 25.16
N GLU A 603 8.27 24.19 23.90
CA GLU A 603 7.11 24.38 23.01
C GLU A 603 6.36 23.07 22.77
N GLN A 604 7.08 21.95 22.89
CA GLN A 604 6.57 20.60 22.68
C GLN A 604 7.07 19.67 23.79
N ALA A 605 6.15 18.90 24.37
CA ALA A 605 6.44 17.82 25.31
C ALA A 605 5.94 16.49 24.73
N GLU A 606 6.74 15.43 24.89
CA GLU A 606 6.44 14.12 24.31
C GLU A 606 6.62 13.00 25.33
N VAL A 607 5.76 11.99 25.25
CA VAL A 607 5.92 10.73 25.98
C VAL A 607 5.45 9.57 25.11
N SER A 608 6.24 8.51 25.04
CA SER A 608 5.96 7.34 24.18
C SER A 608 5.61 6.11 25.00
N CYS A 609 4.76 5.25 24.43
CA CYS A 609 4.57 3.89 24.94
C CYS A 609 5.73 2.99 24.45
N GLU A 610 6.11 2.02 25.28
CA GLU A 610 7.06 0.95 24.92
C GLU A 610 6.54 0.10 23.76
N ASP A 611 7.42 -0.60 23.05
CA ASP A 611 7.12 -1.35 21.80
C ASP A 611 5.99 -2.38 21.91
N SER A 612 5.75 -2.97 23.09
CA SER A 612 4.67 -3.95 23.33
C SER A 612 3.34 -3.33 23.79
N TRP A 613 3.28 -2.01 23.87
CA TRP A 613 2.14 -1.26 24.36
C TRP A 613 1.63 -0.30 23.28
N THR A 614 0.31 -0.13 23.23
CA THR A 614 -0.35 0.78 22.30
C THR A 614 -0.87 2.00 23.02
N LEU A 615 -0.54 3.18 22.52
CA LEU A 615 -1.07 4.46 23.00
C LEU A 615 -2.57 4.54 22.71
N THR A 616 -3.37 4.65 23.76
CA THR A 616 -4.84 4.71 23.73
C THR A 616 -5.38 6.07 24.18
N GLY A 617 -4.67 6.79 25.04
CA GLY A 617 -5.03 8.13 25.50
C GLY A 617 -3.82 9.06 25.49
N CYS A 618 -4.03 10.31 25.10
CA CYS A 618 -3.00 11.36 25.11
C CYS A 618 -3.58 12.64 25.68
N ASN A 619 -3.02 13.10 26.80
CA ASN A 619 -3.53 14.22 27.57
C ASN A 619 -2.41 15.21 27.92
N SER A 620 -2.79 16.46 28.14
CA SER A 620 -1.89 17.54 28.56
C SER A 620 -2.21 17.98 29.98
N VAL A 621 -1.18 18.14 30.81
CA VAL A 621 -1.29 18.81 32.11
C VAL A 621 -0.57 20.16 32.04
N SER A 622 -1.27 21.21 32.49
CA SER A 622 -0.76 22.58 32.53
C SER A 622 -0.81 23.14 33.94
N GLN A 623 0.32 23.70 34.39
CA GLN A 623 0.44 24.43 35.66
C GLN A 623 0.18 25.94 35.47
N GLY A 624 -0.88 26.33 34.75
CA GLY A 624 -1.31 27.73 34.61
C GLY A 624 -1.06 28.40 33.25
N PHE A 625 -0.78 27.64 32.18
CA PHE A 625 -0.50 28.16 30.83
C PHE A 625 -1.46 27.63 29.76
N ILE A 626 -1.47 28.29 28.60
CA ILE A 626 -2.28 27.91 27.43
C ILE A 626 -1.61 26.75 26.69
N THR A 627 -2.22 25.57 26.76
CA THR A 627 -1.85 24.42 25.91
C THR A 627 -2.64 24.47 24.62
N HIS A 628 -1.96 24.32 23.49
CA HIS A 628 -2.60 24.18 22.18
C HIS A 628 -3.51 22.96 22.14
N GLY A 629 -3.09 21.88 22.82
CA GLY A 629 -3.81 20.62 22.89
C GLY A 629 -2.85 19.44 23.02
N ALA A 630 -3.42 18.25 22.99
CA ALA A 630 -2.69 16.98 23.02
C ALA A 630 -3.16 16.10 21.87
N TYR A 631 -2.23 15.43 21.19
CA TYR A 631 -2.55 14.51 20.11
C TYR A 631 -1.56 13.35 20.03
N ALA A 632 -2.03 12.21 19.52
CA ALA A 632 -1.19 11.04 19.34
C ALA A 632 -0.53 11.03 17.95
N ARG A 633 0.79 10.95 17.93
CA ARG A 633 1.64 10.74 16.75
C ARG A 633 2.23 9.34 16.80
N GLY A 634 1.61 8.39 16.10
CA GLY A 634 1.96 6.98 16.22
C GLY A 634 1.71 6.46 17.64
N ASN A 635 2.77 6.03 18.33
CA ASN A 635 2.75 5.56 19.71
C ASN A 635 3.22 6.62 20.74
N THR A 636 3.37 7.87 20.29
CA THR A 636 3.85 9.01 21.08
C THR A 636 2.73 10.00 21.32
N CYS A 637 2.50 10.37 22.57
CA CYS A 637 1.66 11.49 22.94
C CYS A 637 2.45 12.79 22.81
N VAL A 638 1.91 13.75 22.06
CA VAL A 638 2.52 15.05 21.80
C VAL A 638 1.62 16.13 22.38
N VAL A 639 2.20 16.99 23.20
CA VAL A 639 1.55 18.18 23.76
C VAL A 639 2.28 19.42 23.27
N ARG A 640 1.54 20.39 22.76
CA ARG A 640 2.08 21.70 22.36
C ARG A 640 1.62 22.80 23.30
N ALA A 641 2.52 23.71 23.63
CA ALA A 641 2.26 24.81 24.54
C ALA A 641 2.98 26.09 24.09
N SER A 642 2.48 27.24 24.55
CA SER A 642 3.12 28.54 24.38
C SER A 642 3.25 29.22 25.75
N GLY A 643 4.37 29.92 26.00
CA GLY A 643 4.66 30.59 27.26
C GLY A 643 6.16 30.83 27.49
N GLU A 644 6.53 31.42 28.63
CA GLU A 644 7.92 31.83 28.93
C GLU A 644 8.58 31.10 30.12
N ASP A 645 7.81 30.49 31.05
CA ASP A 645 8.36 30.09 32.37
C ASP A 645 8.39 28.57 32.71
N ARG A 646 7.32 27.78 32.48
CA ARG A 646 7.30 26.33 32.76
C ARG A 646 6.63 25.54 31.64
N GLY A 647 7.15 24.36 31.32
CA GLY A 647 6.64 23.51 30.23
C GLY A 647 5.33 22.79 30.58
N ALA A 648 4.53 22.49 29.55
CA ALA A 648 3.40 21.58 29.68
C ALA A 648 3.88 20.13 29.81
N ALA A 649 3.16 19.31 30.57
CA ALA A 649 3.45 17.90 30.71
C ALA A 649 2.59 17.05 29.78
N ALA A 650 3.18 15.99 29.24
CA ALA A 650 2.50 15.01 28.39
C ALA A 650 2.19 13.75 29.20
N ILE A 651 0.95 13.27 29.08
CA ILE A 651 0.47 12.05 29.74
C ILE A 651 -0.04 11.09 28.68
N ALA A 652 0.56 9.90 28.63
CA ALA A 652 0.15 8.81 27.77
C ALA A 652 -0.52 7.70 28.60
N ILE A 653 -1.66 7.22 28.11
CA ILE A 653 -2.28 5.98 28.58
C ILE A 653 -1.93 4.88 27.57
N CYS A 654 -1.15 3.91 28.01
CA CYS A 654 -0.63 2.82 27.20
C CYS A 654 -1.37 1.53 27.58
N CYS A 655 -1.96 0.84 26.61
CA CYS A 655 -2.70 -0.41 26.83
C CYS A 655 -2.20 -1.55 25.95
N ARG A 656 -2.43 -2.79 26.37
CA ARG A 656 -2.21 -4.01 25.58
C ARG A 656 -3.11 -5.15 26.05
N TYR A 657 -3.25 -6.18 25.22
CA TYR A 657 -3.75 -7.47 25.68
C TYR A 657 -2.60 -8.28 26.28
N ARG A 658 -2.80 -8.87 27.47
CA ARG A 658 -1.81 -9.79 28.04
C ARG A 658 -1.60 -10.99 27.11
N PRO A 659 -0.35 -11.38 26.84
CA PRO A 659 -0.07 -12.62 26.12
C PRO A 659 -0.74 -13.80 26.81
N LEU A 660 -1.38 -14.67 26.03
CA LEU A 660 -1.88 -15.95 26.51
C LEU A 660 -0.70 -16.92 26.69
N GLU A 661 0.06 -16.84 27.78
CA GLU A 661 0.98 -17.91 28.19
C GLU A 661 0.82 -18.27 29.67
N GLN A 662 0.62 -19.58 29.89
CA GLN A 662 0.60 -20.35 31.15
C GLN A 662 -0.54 -20.12 32.16
N ALA A 663 -1.78 -20.31 31.73
CA ALA A 663 -2.87 -20.68 32.65
C ALA A 663 -2.85 -22.18 33.07
N SER A 664 -1.81 -22.95 32.72
CA SER A 664 -1.73 -24.40 33.01
C SER A 664 -0.69 -24.82 34.07
N SER A 665 -0.10 -23.90 34.85
CA SER A 665 0.90 -24.26 35.88
C SER A 665 0.50 -23.97 37.33
N LYS A 666 -0.77 -23.61 37.61
CA LYS A 666 -1.24 -23.34 38.99
C LYS A 666 -2.31 -24.29 39.54
N HIS A 667 -2.56 -25.45 38.92
CA HIS A 667 -3.54 -26.43 39.43
C HIS A 667 -3.06 -27.90 39.52
N SER A 668 -1.75 -28.17 39.56
CA SER A 668 -1.24 -29.54 39.73
C SER A 668 -0.29 -29.76 40.92
N HIS A 669 -0.33 -28.91 41.94
CA HIS A 669 0.35 -29.16 43.22
C HIS A 669 -0.54 -28.75 44.40
N ASP A 670 -1.70 -29.38 44.54
CA ASP A 670 -2.39 -29.42 45.85
C ASP A 670 -3.41 -30.58 46.00
N GLN A 671 -3.07 -31.77 45.47
CA GLN A 671 -3.75 -33.01 45.84
C GLN A 671 -2.71 -34.12 46.00
N GLY A 672 -2.18 -34.23 47.20
CA GLY A 672 -1.20 -35.22 47.59
C GLY A 672 -0.84 -35.15 49.07
N ASN A 673 -1.84 -34.97 49.93
CA ASN A 673 -1.80 -35.36 51.35
C ASN A 673 -3.20 -35.17 51.97
N GLN A 674 -4.05 -36.17 51.80
CA GLN A 674 -5.04 -36.64 52.78
C GLN A 674 -5.59 -37.99 52.33
#